data_AF-A0A075HB59-F1
#
_entry.id   AF-A0A075HB59-F1
#
_cell.length_a   1.000
_cell.length_b   1.000
_cell.length_c   1.000
_cell.angle_alpha   90.00
_cell.angle_beta   90.00
_cell.angle_gamma   90.00
#
_symmetry.space_group_name_H-M   'P 1'
#
loop_
_entity.id
_entity.type
_entity.pdbx_description
1 polymer ?
#
loop_
_entity_poly.entity_id
_entity_poly.type
_entity_poly.pdbx_seq_one_letter_code
_entity_poly.pdbx_strand_id
1 'polypeptide(L)'
;MPKILIGFLILLIFNPIFVPQISSNPNITGNGVTIAIIDTGIDYNHPDLGGGFGDGKTVIGGYDFIDNDSDPMDELGHGTHIAGIITKIAPDSKLLAYRVVDYNGLVKSSDVIRAMDLAVSDGADIINLSLGSMAESNELRKSIKEITRSGIIVVTAVGNSGPIFGSIGDPAKYEDVISVGSQYTEDVNSTLAIISIDIIEEEIIGLPMIDSVPLTNDLNAELIFVNYARDKDLDGVDLSGKIAVAKRRGEEPNEIVYFSQKESNVAKKGAAGLVIINTMPGIIKGRLLHPGMAIDYKPSIPTMIITQEDGEKILDSLNKSSVPITLSFRNTNLTNFVSLFSSRGPVSSFYSKPDLVSFGENVNSTWINNSYRFQNGTSFSAPQVTATAALLLELHGELSKNQLLGIVGPSATPLTNSYNLYLPSTLQGSGSLNINNALQSPLSIHESQLSFNLANQQSSNVQFLTIESLVSDSQEISINHDLQNQDNTINLNSSKFVLNGNDFIVIELSNELINSIQESYVDEFRLLIRTNHSNTVFTIPISTFFNSLSLDIEETSNSHIVNIFGIDTYDEALLRIYNTNTAEIDEQLFSFDEEIILQLSPGTYWINVIVSSNNDFEFGGIEYEVTSGNNLTSTTSDSSIWLYSIIPILAILILMYYIRKLLL
;
A
#
# COMPACT_ATOMS: atom_id res chain seq x y z
N MET A 1 -3.69 -51.63 45.30
CA MET A 1 -3.22 -52.14 43.99
C MET A 1 -4.35 -52.96 43.36
N PRO A 2 -4.59 -52.93 42.04
CA PRO A 2 -3.87 -52.25 40.96
C PRO A 2 -4.72 -51.19 40.21
N LYS A 3 -4.00 -50.36 39.44
CA LYS A 3 -4.49 -49.33 38.52
C LYS A 3 -5.17 -50.00 37.31
N ILE A 4 -6.36 -49.53 36.94
CA ILE A 4 -6.98 -49.81 35.64
C ILE A 4 -7.02 -48.50 34.86
N LEU A 5 -6.33 -48.55 33.72
CA LEU A 5 -6.24 -47.56 32.66
C LEU A 5 -7.63 -47.42 32.01
N ILE A 6 -8.23 -46.24 32.07
CA ILE A 6 -9.41 -45.89 31.24
C ILE A 6 -8.94 -44.81 30.28
N GLY A 7 -8.87 -45.18 29.00
CA GLY A 7 -8.53 -44.28 27.91
C GLY A 7 -9.58 -43.18 27.77
N PHE A 8 -9.12 -41.93 27.82
CA PHE A 8 -9.88 -40.80 27.32
C PHE A 8 -9.51 -40.62 25.85
N LEU A 9 -10.48 -40.94 25.00
CA LEU A 9 -10.52 -40.57 23.60
C LEU A 9 -10.64 -39.03 23.54
N ILE A 10 -9.50 -38.35 23.33
CA ILE A 10 -9.51 -36.92 23.02
C ILE A 10 -9.92 -36.82 21.55
N LEU A 11 -11.17 -36.43 21.31
CA LEU A 11 -11.58 -35.85 20.04
C LEU A 11 -10.73 -34.60 19.83
N LEU A 12 -9.70 -34.71 18.99
CA LEU A 12 -9.06 -33.55 18.37
C LEU A 12 -10.11 -32.91 17.47
N ILE A 13 -10.79 -31.88 18.00
CA ILE A 13 -11.51 -30.94 17.16
C ILE A 13 -10.41 -30.18 16.41
N PHE A 14 -10.15 -30.60 15.18
CA PHE A 14 -9.52 -29.74 14.18
C PHE A 14 -10.37 -28.46 14.13
N ASN A 15 -9.89 -27.38 14.74
CA ASN A 15 -10.41 -26.07 14.37
C ASN A 15 -9.93 -25.84 12.94
N PRO A 16 -10.83 -25.78 11.94
CA PRO A 16 -10.41 -25.53 10.58
C PRO A 16 -9.71 -24.17 10.55
N ILE A 17 -8.60 -24.10 9.83
CA ILE A 17 -7.92 -22.86 9.47
C ILE A 17 -8.95 -22.01 8.71
N PHE A 18 -9.55 -21.04 9.37
CA PHE A 18 -10.58 -20.21 8.76
C PHE A 18 -9.92 -19.16 7.85
N VAL A 19 -10.15 -19.29 6.55
CA VAL A 19 -10.00 -18.26 5.52
C VAL A 19 -11.32 -18.33 4.75
N PRO A 20 -11.91 -17.20 4.32
CA PRO A 20 -13.14 -17.21 3.53
C PRO A 20 -13.03 -18.25 2.42
N GLN A 21 -14.11 -19.00 2.18
CA GLN A 21 -14.16 -20.11 1.22
C GLN A 21 -13.58 -19.66 -0.14
N ILE A 22 -12.31 -19.97 -0.37
CA ILE A 22 -11.71 -19.94 -1.69
C ILE A 22 -12.36 -21.14 -2.37
N SER A 23 -13.35 -20.88 -3.23
CA SER A 23 -13.79 -21.88 -4.18
C SER A 23 -12.66 -22.08 -5.19
N SER A 24 -11.59 -22.74 -4.77
CA SER A 24 -10.60 -23.29 -5.67
C SER A 24 -11.40 -24.15 -6.65
N ASN A 25 -11.39 -23.78 -7.93
CA ASN A 25 -11.70 -24.73 -8.96
C ASN A 25 -10.83 -25.95 -8.67
N PRO A 26 -11.39 -27.15 -8.39
CA PRO A 26 -10.63 -28.29 -7.85
C PRO A 26 -9.50 -28.78 -8.78
N ASN A 27 -9.33 -28.16 -9.94
CA ASN A 27 -8.34 -28.45 -10.95
C ASN A 27 -7.20 -27.40 -11.07
N ILE A 28 -7.19 -26.32 -10.28
CA ILE A 28 -6.12 -25.30 -10.29
C ILE A 28 -5.58 -25.18 -8.87
N THR A 29 -4.30 -25.45 -8.70
CA THR A 29 -3.64 -25.72 -7.41
C THR A 29 -2.26 -25.06 -7.29
N GLY A 30 -1.81 -24.34 -8.32
CA GLY A 30 -0.47 -23.79 -8.47
C GLY A 30 0.53 -24.83 -8.97
N ASN A 31 0.05 -25.97 -9.51
CA ASN A 31 0.90 -27.05 -9.99
C ASN A 31 1.76 -26.59 -11.17
N GLY A 32 3.05 -26.94 -11.14
CA GLY A 32 4.02 -26.56 -12.16
C GLY A 32 4.64 -25.17 -11.97
N VAL A 33 4.25 -24.44 -10.92
CA VAL A 33 4.81 -23.12 -10.58
C VAL A 33 5.75 -23.23 -9.38
N THR A 34 6.90 -22.56 -9.47
CA THR A 34 7.92 -22.46 -8.42
C THR A 34 7.96 -21.04 -7.84
N ILE A 35 7.88 -20.94 -6.53
CA ILE A 35 7.83 -19.67 -5.79
C ILE A 35 9.03 -19.58 -4.85
N ALA A 36 9.84 -18.54 -4.99
CA ALA A 36 10.90 -18.22 -4.04
C ALA A 36 10.37 -17.34 -2.91
N ILE A 37 10.62 -17.75 -1.67
CA ILE A 37 10.37 -16.99 -0.46
C ILE A 37 11.72 -16.53 0.08
N ILE A 38 12.00 -15.24 -0.06
CA ILE A 38 13.19 -14.60 0.49
C ILE A 38 12.77 -13.94 1.80
N ASP A 39 13.14 -14.54 2.93
CA ASP A 39 12.62 -14.16 4.26
C ASP A 39 13.52 -14.70 5.41
N THR A 40 12.95 -15.08 6.56
CA THR A 40 13.66 -15.67 7.72
C THR A 40 14.01 -17.15 7.57
N GLY A 41 13.70 -17.76 6.42
CA GLY A 41 13.79 -19.21 6.16
C GLY A 41 12.42 -19.89 6.12
N ILE A 42 12.39 -21.22 5.99
CA ILE A 42 11.15 -22.02 6.13
C ILE A 42 11.40 -23.21 7.06
N ASP A 43 10.55 -23.41 8.09
CA ASP A 43 10.46 -24.67 8.82
C ASP A 43 9.79 -25.74 7.94
N TYR A 44 10.57 -26.25 7.00
CA TYR A 44 10.13 -27.24 6.03
C TYR A 44 9.74 -28.58 6.66
N ASN A 45 10.02 -28.81 7.95
CA ASN A 45 9.56 -29.99 8.67
C ASN A 45 8.08 -29.90 9.09
N HIS A 46 7.47 -28.71 8.96
CA HIS A 46 6.05 -28.53 9.22
C HIS A 46 5.21 -29.45 8.31
N PRO A 47 4.25 -30.25 8.84
CA PRO A 47 3.45 -31.18 8.06
C PRO A 47 2.71 -30.53 6.89
N ASP A 48 2.15 -29.34 7.11
CA ASP A 48 1.45 -28.57 6.07
C ASP A 48 2.40 -27.97 5.01
N LEU A 49 3.71 -28.03 5.22
CA LEU A 49 4.74 -27.59 4.26
C LEU A 49 5.49 -28.78 3.63
N GLY A 50 4.87 -29.96 3.62
CA GLY A 50 5.39 -31.17 2.99
C GLY A 50 6.29 -32.04 3.87
N GLY A 51 6.57 -31.60 5.12
CA GLY A 51 7.30 -32.39 6.11
C GLY A 51 8.67 -32.87 5.63
N GLY A 52 9.44 -31.97 5.02
CA GLY A 52 10.84 -32.19 4.64
C GLY A 52 11.32 -31.21 3.55
N PHE A 53 12.62 -31.29 3.27
CA PHE A 53 13.34 -30.45 2.32
C PHE A 53 13.94 -31.28 1.18
N GLY A 54 13.94 -30.72 -0.04
CA GLY A 54 14.59 -31.28 -1.22
C GLY A 54 13.65 -31.98 -2.21
N ASP A 55 14.22 -32.80 -3.10
CA ASP A 55 13.50 -33.46 -4.19
C ASP A 55 12.25 -34.22 -3.72
N GLY A 56 11.13 -33.97 -4.39
CA GLY A 56 9.84 -34.61 -4.09
C GLY A 56 9.09 -34.00 -2.89
N LYS A 57 9.60 -32.92 -2.30
CA LYS A 57 8.92 -32.15 -1.24
C LYS A 57 8.21 -30.90 -1.80
N THR A 58 7.53 -30.17 -0.90
CA THR A 58 6.96 -28.86 -1.21
C THR A 58 8.07 -27.81 -1.23
N VAL A 59 8.93 -27.79 -0.21
CA VAL A 59 10.16 -26.99 -0.20
C VAL A 59 11.26 -27.77 -0.90
N ILE A 60 11.57 -27.41 -2.14
CA ILE A 60 12.43 -28.19 -3.05
C ILE A 60 13.90 -27.81 -2.99
N GLY A 61 14.22 -26.62 -2.47
CA GLY A 61 15.57 -26.09 -2.43
C GLY A 61 15.63 -24.74 -1.72
N GLY A 62 16.83 -24.16 -1.67
CA GLY A 62 17.06 -22.92 -0.95
C GLY A 62 18.48 -22.75 -0.43
N TYR A 63 18.75 -21.60 0.18
CA TYR A 63 20.05 -21.24 0.73
C TYR A 63 19.93 -20.28 1.92
N ASP A 64 20.86 -20.40 2.87
CA ASP A 64 20.97 -19.48 4.01
C ASP A 64 22.14 -18.51 3.81
N PHE A 65 21.80 -17.23 3.60
CA PHE A 65 22.80 -16.16 3.43
C PHE A 65 23.35 -15.61 4.76
N ILE A 66 22.73 -15.94 5.89
CA ILE A 66 23.16 -15.53 7.22
C ILE A 66 24.28 -16.45 7.70
N ASP A 67 24.03 -17.77 7.69
CA ASP A 67 25.01 -18.76 8.14
C ASP A 67 25.89 -19.30 6.98
N ASN A 68 25.57 -18.92 5.74
CA ASN A 68 26.29 -19.28 4.50
C ASN A 68 26.36 -20.78 4.25
N ASP A 69 25.22 -21.45 4.40
CA ASP A 69 25.06 -22.86 4.10
C ASP A 69 23.78 -23.16 3.31
N SER A 70 23.55 -24.43 2.98
CA SER A 70 22.42 -24.89 2.19
C SER A 70 21.19 -25.27 3.03
N ASP A 71 21.11 -24.85 4.29
CA ASP A 71 20.00 -25.16 5.20
C ASP A 71 19.19 -23.90 5.54
N PRO A 72 18.16 -23.54 4.74
CA PRO A 72 17.37 -22.34 4.95
C PRO A 72 16.30 -22.51 6.05
N MET A 73 16.62 -23.22 7.12
CA MET A 73 15.73 -23.48 8.24
C MET A 73 15.28 -22.18 8.90
N ASP A 74 13.98 -22.05 9.16
CA ASP A 74 13.45 -20.89 9.86
C ASP A 74 13.58 -21.03 11.37
N GLU A 75 14.20 -20.03 11.99
CA GLU A 75 14.32 -19.95 13.45
C GLU A 75 13.43 -18.85 14.07
N LEU A 76 12.82 -18.00 13.23
CA LEU A 76 12.04 -16.82 13.66
C LEU A 76 10.54 -16.99 13.42
N GLY A 77 10.16 -17.76 12.40
CA GLY A 77 8.79 -18.16 12.07
C GLY A 77 8.08 -17.31 11.03
N HIS A 78 8.64 -16.17 10.62
CA HIS A 78 7.98 -15.26 9.68
C HIS A 78 7.89 -15.87 8.27
N GLY A 79 9.00 -16.37 7.72
CA GLY A 79 9.01 -17.05 6.43
C GLY A 79 8.21 -18.35 6.42
N THR A 80 8.21 -19.11 7.51
CA THR A 80 7.33 -20.28 7.70
C THR A 80 5.86 -19.90 7.60
N HIS A 81 5.46 -18.76 8.19
CA HIS A 81 4.08 -18.28 8.15
C HIS A 81 3.63 -17.90 6.73
N ILE A 82 4.51 -17.21 5.99
CA ILE A 82 4.32 -16.87 4.58
C ILE A 82 4.15 -18.13 3.73
N ALA A 83 5.03 -19.13 3.91
CA ALA A 83 4.96 -20.39 3.19
C ALA A 83 3.60 -21.11 3.40
N GLY A 84 3.05 -21.06 4.62
CA GLY A 84 1.74 -21.62 4.92
C GLY A 84 0.58 -20.90 4.24
N ILE A 85 0.66 -19.57 4.09
CA ILE A 85 -0.36 -18.79 3.38
C ILE A 85 -0.37 -19.21 1.90
N ILE A 86 0.82 -19.30 1.30
CA ILE A 86 0.98 -19.67 -0.11
C ILE A 86 0.45 -21.08 -0.36
N THR A 87 0.92 -22.08 0.40
CA THR A 87 0.52 -23.49 0.24
C THR A 87 -0.94 -23.76 0.59
N LYS A 88 -1.60 -22.87 1.34
CA LYS A 88 -3.05 -22.98 1.55
C LYS A 88 -3.86 -22.61 0.31
N ILE A 89 -3.39 -21.66 -0.49
CA ILE A 89 -4.08 -21.13 -1.67
C ILE A 89 -3.64 -21.86 -2.95
N ALA A 90 -2.33 -22.10 -3.07
CA ALA A 90 -1.66 -22.80 -4.16
C ALA A 90 -0.90 -24.04 -3.60
N PRO A 91 -1.63 -25.11 -3.22
CA PRO A 91 -1.07 -26.25 -2.49
C PRO A 91 -0.03 -27.08 -3.25
N ASP A 92 -0.09 -27.09 -4.58
CA ASP A 92 0.81 -27.91 -5.41
C ASP A 92 1.98 -27.10 -6.00
N SER A 93 2.09 -25.80 -5.67
CA SER A 93 3.28 -25.00 -5.99
C SER A 93 4.52 -25.51 -5.25
N LYS A 94 5.67 -25.36 -5.90
CA LYS A 94 6.98 -25.65 -5.28
C LYS A 94 7.55 -24.40 -4.63
N LEU A 95 8.22 -24.57 -3.51
CA LEU A 95 8.82 -23.46 -2.76
C LEU A 95 10.35 -23.56 -2.77
N LEU A 96 11.00 -22.43 -3.00
CA LEU A 96 12.42 -22.21 -2.73
C LEU A 96 12.56 -21.30 -1.50
N ALA A 97 13.38 -21.69 -0.54
CA ALA A 97 13.55 -20.97 0.72
C ALA A 97 14.89 -20.24 0.77
N TYR A 98 14.88 -18.91 0.86
CA TYR A 98 16.12 -18.13 1.01
C TYR A 98 16.09 -17.32 2.31
N ARG A 99 16.99 -17.67 3.23
CA ARG A 99 17.12 -16.96 4.51
C ARG A 99 18.07 -15.78 4.36
N VAL A 100 17.55 -14.56 4.55
CA VAL A 100 18.30 -13.30 4.44
C VAL A 100 18.14 -12.38 5.65
N VAL A 101 17.34 -12.81 6.63
CA VAL A 101 17.07 -12.06 7.86
C VAL A 101 17.90 -12.65 9.00
N ASP A 102 18.73 -11.82 9.61
CA ASP A 102 19.56 -12.25 10.73
C ASP A 102 18.77 -12.41 12.05
N TYR A 103 19.45 -12.91 13.08
CA TYR A 103 18.88 -13.13 14.41
C TYR A 103 18.34 -11.86 15.10
N ASN A 104 18.72 -10.66 14.64
CA ASN A 104 18.23 -9.38 15.14
C ASN A 104 17.08 -8.80 14.29
N GLY A 105 16.66 -9.51 13.24
CA GLY A 105 15.65 -9.02 12.28
C GLY A 105 16.21 -8.03 11.26
N LEU A 106 17.53 -7.97 11.08
CA LEU A 106 18.17 -7.08 10.10
C LEU A 106 18.35 -7.78 8.76
N VAL A 107 18.24 -7.00 7.69
CA VAL A 107 18.37 -7.47 6.31
C VAL A 107 19.35 -6.57 5.58
N LYS A 108 20.25 -7.16 4.77
CA LYS A 108 21.14 -6.43 3.88
C LYS A 108 20.63 -6.52 2.45
N SER A 109 20.55 -5.39 1.75
CA SER A 109 20.14 -5.37 0.33
C SER A 109 21.03 -6.26 -0.54
N SER A 110 22.33 -6.38 -0.23
CA SER A 110 23.24 -7.30 -0.94
C SER A 110 22.85 -8.77 -0.82
N ASP A 111 22.27 -9.17 0.32
CA ASP A 111 21.87 -10.56 0.54
C ASP A 111 20.54 -10.83 -0.16
N VAL A 112 19.64 -9.83 -0.19
CA VAL A 112 18.41 -9.89 -0.99
C VAL A 112 18.73 -10.00 -2.49
N ILE A 113 19.63 -9.18 -3.02
CA ILE A 113 20.05 -9.23 -4.44
C ILE A 113 20.59 -10.63 -4.78
N ARG A 114 21.55 -11.14 -3.99
CA ARG A 114 22.10 -12.48 -4.21
C ARG A 114 21.06 -13.59 -4.10
N ALA A 115 20.10 -13.47 -3.19
CA ALA A 115 19.00 -14.41 -3.04
C ALA A 115 18.05 -14.38 -4.25
N MET A 116 17.76 -13.20 -4.79
CA MET A 116 16.96 -13.09 -6.02
C MET A 116 17.69 -13.69 -7.21
N ASP A 117 18.98 -13.38 -7.41
CA ASP A 117 19.78 -13.98 -8.50
C ASP A 117 19.80 -15.51 -8.42
N LEU A 118 19.96 -16.06 -7.22
CA LEU A 118 19.93 -17.50 -6.99
C LEU A 118 18.53 -18.09 -7.21
N ALA A 119 17.47 -17.41 -6.78
CA ALA A 119 16.09 -17.80 -7.04
C ALA A 119 15.79 -17.92 -8.54
N VAL A 120 16.25 -16.96 -9.35
CA VAL A 120 16.13 -17.03 -10.81
C VAL A 120 16.91 -18.22 -11.36
N SER A 121 18.15 -18.44 -10.90
CA SER A 121 18.96 -19.58 -11.33
C SER A 121 18.35 -20.93 -10.94
N ASP A 122 17.64 -21.00 -9.81
CA ASP A 122 16.99 -22.19 -9.30
C ASP A 122 15.59 -22.41 -9.93
N GLY A 123 15.18 -21.53 -10.86
CA GLY A 123 13.97 -21.69 -11.65
C GLY A 123 12.70 -21.19 -10.98
N ALA A 124 12.79 -20.17 -10.12
CA ALA A 124 11.60 -19.49 -9.60
C ALA A 124 10.84 -18.78 -10.72
N ASP A 125 9.51 -18.87 -10.72
CA ASP A 125 8.61 -18.09 -11.58
C ASP A 125 8.17 -16.80 -10.85
N ILE A 126 8.05 -16.89 -9.52
CA ILE A 126 7.58 -15.81 -8.65
C ILE A 126 8.53 -15.66 -7.47
N ILE A 127 8.87 -14.43 -7.11
CA ILE A 127 9.62 -14.09 -5.89
C ILE A 127 8.70 -13.31 -4.95
N ASN A 128 8.52 -13.82 -3.73
CA ASN A 128 7.80 -13.14 -2.65
C ASN A 128 8.79 -12.45 -1.70
N LEU A 129 8.70 -11.13 -1.59
CA LEU A 129 9.50 -10.29 -0.71
C LEU A 129 8.59 -9.62 0.34
N SER A 130 8.48 -10.23 1.51
CA SER A 130 7.76 -9.67 2.65
C SER A 130 8.69 -8.90 3.59
N LEU A 131 9.56 -8.09 2.97
CA LEU A 131 10.61 -7.32 3.60
C LEU A 131 10.80 -6.00 2.85
N GLY A 132 11.20 -4.97 3.58
CA GLY A 132 11.37 -3.65 2.99
C GLY A 132 12.02 -2.64 3.93
N SER A 133 12.37 -1.49 3.38
CA SER A 133 13.07 -0.42 4.08
C SER A 133 12.62 0.95 3.57
N MET A 134 12.67 1.96 4.45
CA MET A 134 12.52 3.36 4.02
C MET A 134 13.80 3.91 3.37
N ALA A 135 14.93 3.20 3.50
CA ALA A 135 16.17 3.58 2.84
C ALA A 135 16.13 3.17 1.37
N GLU A 136 16.39 4.12 0.48
CA GLU A 136 16.42 3.86 -0.96
C GLU A 136 17.66 3.04 -1.36
N SER A 137 17.51 2.12 -2.31
CA SER A 137 18.65 1.37 -2.89
C SER A 137 18.57 1.31 -4.40
N ASN A 138 19.49 2.01 -5.07
CA ASN A 138 19.59 2.01 -6.52
C ASN A 138 20.01 0.64 -7.07
N GLU A 139 20.90 -0.06 -6.38
CA GLU A 139 21.35 -1.39 -6.76
C GLU A 139 20.21 -2.41 -6.70
N LEU A 140 19.39 -2.37 -5.64
CA LEU A 140 18.23 -3.24 -5.50
C LEU A 140 17.19 -2.96 -6.60
N ARG A 141 16.94 -1.68 -6.91
CA ARG A 141 16.03 -1.30 -8.00
C ARG A 141 16.51 -1.82 -9.35
N LYS A 142 17.79 -1.63 -9.68
CA LYS A 142 18.39 -2.12 -10.93
C LYS A 142 18.27 -3.65 -11.04
N SER A 143 18.61 -4.37 -9.97
CA SER A 143 18.49 -5.84 -9.94
C SER A 143 17.05 -6.31 -10.14
N ILE A 144 16.06 -5.69 -9.49
CA ILE A 144 14.64 -6.04 -9.69
C ILE A 144 14.19 -5.75 -11.13
N LYS A 145 14.58 -4.62 -11.72
CA LYS A 145 14.29 -4.29 -13.13
C LYS A 145 14.88 -5.35 -14.08
N GLU A 146 16.10 -5.83 -13.83
CA GLU A 146 16.73 -6.87 -14.62
C GLU A 146 16.01 -8.23 -14.49
N ILE A 147 15.67 -8.63 -13.27
CA ILE A 147 14.98 -9.90 -12.97
C ILE A 147 13.56 -9.92 -13.52
N THR A 148 12.82 -8.82 -13.38
CA THR A 148 11.45 -8.74 -13.93
C THR A 148 11.42 -8.76 -15.45
N ARG A 149 12.48 -8.26 -16.10
CA ARG A 149 12.66 -8.38 -17.55
C ARG A 149 12.92 -9.79 -18.04
N SER A 150 13.44 -10.68 -17.21
CA SER A 150 13.58 -12.10 -17.56
C SER A 150 12.29 -12.90 -17.35
N GLY A 151 11.16 -12.22 -17.07
CA GLY A 151 9.84 -12.84 -16.95
C GLY A 151 9.44 -13.20 -15.52
N ILE A 152 10.30 -12.92 -14.53
CA ILE A 152 10.03 -13.25 -13.12
C ILE A 152 9.08 -12.23 -12.51
N ILE A 153 8.03 -12.71 -11.84
CA ILE A 153 7.09 -11.85 -11.12
C ILE A 153 7.61 -11.62 -9.71
N VAL A 154 7.72 -10.36 -9.29
CA VAL A 154 8.13 -10.00 -7.94
C VAL A 154 6.95 -9.40 -7.18
N VAL A 155 6.56 -10.01 -6.08
CA VAL A 155 5.46 -9.57 -5.20
C VAL A 155 6.03 -9.10 -3.87
N THR A 156 5.62 -7.91 -3.42
CA THR A 156 6.22 -7.20 -2.29
C THR A 156 5.16 -6.69 -1.32
N ALA A 157 5.45 -6.72 -0.02
CA ALA A 157 4.63 -6.06 0.99
C ALA A 157 4.95 -4.55 1.04
N VAL A 158 3.93 -3.69 1.11
CA VAL A 158 4.14 -2.22 1.04
C VAL A 158 4.76 -1.60 2.30
N GLY A 159 4.79 -2.34 3.40
CA GLY A 159 5.28 -1.87 4.70
C GLY A 159 4.16 -1.55 5.69
N ASN A 160 4.56 -1.34 6.94
CA ASN A 160 3.65 -1.16 8.08
C ASN A 160 3.79 0.24 8.72
N SER A 161 4.14 1.25 7.91
CA SER A 161 4.42 2.63 8.33
C SER A 161 3.26 3.59 8.07
N GLY A 162 2.10 3.07 7.67
CA GLY A 162 0.86 3.82 7.62
C GLY A 162 0.41 4.28 9.01
N PRO A 163 -0.57 5.19 9.11
CA PRO A 163 -1.36 5.81 8.04
C PRO A 163 -0.70 7.00 7.32
N ILE A 164 0.59 7.25 7.53
CA ILE A 164 1.31 8.37 6.92
C ILE A 164 1.32 8.21 5.39
N PHE A 165 0.95 9.25 4.62
CA PHE A 165 1.09 9.25 3.16
C PHE A 165 2.56 9.23 2.73
N GLY A 166 2.87 8.60 1.59
CA GLY A 166 4.24 8.45 1.10
C GLY A 166 5.12 7.53 1.97
N SER A 167 4.50 6.58 2.68
CA SER A 167 5.17 5.67 3.62
C SER A 167 5.51 4.30 3.03
N ILE A 168 5.30 4.09 1.73
CA ILE A 168 5.70 2.87 1.01
C ILE A 168 7.23 2.88 0.83
N GLY A 169 7.88 1.82 1.30
CA GLY A 169 9.33 1.65 1.23
C GLY A 169 9.80 0.84 0.01
N ASP A 170 11.12 0.70 -0.10
CA ASP A 170 11.78 -0.20 -1.05
C ASP A 170 11.62 -1.66 -0.59
N PRO A 171 11.43 -2.62 -1.50
CA PRO A 171 11.31 -2.46 -2.95
C PRO A 171 9.87 -2.18 -3.43
N ALA A 172 8.88 -2.15 -2.54
CA ALA A 172 7.46 -2.03 -2.90
C ALA A 172 7.10 -0.74 -3.66
N LYS A 173 7.95 0.28 -3.58
CA LYS A 173 7.81 1.51 -4.36
C LYS A 173 8.17 1.35 -5.85
N TYR A 174 8.87 0.30 -6.26
CA TYR A 174 9.35 0.18 -7.64
C TYR A 174 8.20 -0.17 -8.60
N GLU A 175 8.21 0.41 -9.80
CA GLU A 175 7.17 0.17 -10.82
C GLU A 175 7.17 -1.28 -11.36
N ASP A 176 8.28 -1.99 -11.16
CA ASP A 176 8.51 -3.35 -11.66
C ASP A 176 7.96 -4.44 -10.75
N VAL A 177 7.57 -4.11 -9.53
CA VAL A 177 7.01 -5.09 -8.58
C VAL A 177 5.48 -4.95 -8.48
N ILE A 178 4.83 -6.02 -8.05
CA ILE A 178 3.46 -5.99 -7.54
C ILE A 178 3.55 -5.75 -6.03
N SER A 179 2.97 -4.66 -5.57
CA SER A 179 3.01 -4.17 -4.20
C SER A 179 1.64 -4.33 -3.54
N VAL A 180 1.64 -4.92 -2.36
CA VAL A 180 0.41 -5.38 -1.71
C VAL A 180 0.26 -4.71 -0.36
N GLY A 181 -0.82 -3.94 -0.23
CA GLY A 181 -1.27 -3.39 1.05
C GLY A 181 -2.13 -4.35 1.85
N SER A 182 -2.41 -3.99 3.10
CA SER A 182 -3.14 -4.83 4.05
C SER A 182 -4.54 -4.31 4.28
N GLN A 183 -5.50 -5.21 4.40
CA GLN A 183 -6.85 -4.92 4.84
C GLN A 183 -7.33 -5.91 5.92
N TYR A 184 -8.45 -5.57 6.55
CA TYR A 184 -9.14 -6.43 7.51
C TYR A 184 -9.82 -7.62 6.82
N THR A 185 -9.75 -8.79 7.44
CA THR A 185 -10.41 -10.03 7.02
C THR A 185 -11.92 -9.97 7.24
N GLU A 186 -12.70 -10.59 6.36
CA GLU A 186 -14.16 -10.60 6.43
C GLU A 186 -14.75 -11.29 7.68
N ASP A 187 -14.01 -12.26 8.24
CA ASP A 187 -14.54 -13.23 9.20
C ASP A 187 -14.05 -13.06 10.65
N VAL A 188 -13.25 -12.03 10.95
CA VAL A 188 -12.72 -11.80 12.30
C VAL A 188 -13.37 -10.54 12.86
N ASN A 189 -14.04 -10.67 14.02
CA ASN A 189 -14.60 -9.57 14.83
C ASN A 189 -13.50 -8.54 15.15
N SER A 190 -13.21 -7.67 14.19
CA SER A 190 -12.26 -6.59 14.33
C SER A 190 -13.07 -5.39 14.76
N THR A 191 -13.07 -5.14 16.07
CA THR A 191 -13.71 -3.95 16.64
C THR A 191 -12.88 -2.76 16.21
N LEU A 192 -13.34 -2.03 15.19
CA LEU A 192 -12.93 -0.67 14.91
C LEU A 192 -14.04 0.26 15.39
N ALA A 193 -13.71 1.51 15.66
CA ALA A 193 -14.69 2.53 15.96
C ALA A 193 -14.65 3.59 14.86
N ILE A 194 -15.80 3.81 14.25
CA ILE A 194 -16.00 4.87 13.26
C ILE A 194 -16.53 6.10 13.97
N ILE A 195 -16.07 7.27 13.55
CA ILE A 195 -16.55 8.59 13.95
C ILE A 195 -17.01 9.25 12.65
N SER A 196 -18.31 9.31 12.42
CA SER A 196 -18.87 10.07 11.30
C SER A 196 -19.00 11.54 11.70
N ILE A 197 -18.58 12.46 10.84
CA ILE A 197 -18.74 13.90 11.04
C ILE A 197 -19.59 14.44 9.89
N ASP A 198 -20.91 14.51 10.13
CA ASP A 198 -21.90 14.82 9.09
C ASP A 198 -21.64 16.13 8.34
N ILE A 199 -21.03 17.14 8.97
CA ILE A 199 -20.82 18.45 8.34
C ILE A 199 -19.72 18.47 7.27
N ILE A 200 -18.79 17.52 7.33
CA ILE A 200 -17.68 17.38 6.37
C ILE A 200 -17.80 16.09 5.56
N GLU A 201 -18.86 15.31 5.76
CA GLU A 201 -19.06 14.00 5.13
C GLU A 201 -17.84 13.06 5.27
N GLU A 202 -17.13 13.17 6.40
CA GLU A 202 -15.94 12.37 6.67
C GLU A 202 -16.19 11.29 7.73
N GLU A 203 -15.47 10.18 7.56
CA GLU A 203 -15.35 9.13 8.57
C GLU A 203 -13.93 9.09 9.10
N ILE A 204 -13.82 9.20 10.42
CA ILE A 204 -12.57 8.98 11.12
C ILE A 204 -12.61 7.59 11.74
N ILE A 205 -11.57 6.80 11.48
CA ILE A 205 -11.41 5.49 12.09
C ILE A 205 -10.47 5.59 13.28
N GLY A 206 -10.91 5.06 14.41
CA GLY A 206 -10.05 4.81 15.55
C GLY A 206 -10.03 3.36 15.98
N LEU A 207 -8.98 3.03 16.70
CA LEU A 207 -8.80 1.75 17.34
C LEU A 207 -9.41 1.81 18.75
N PRO A 208 -10.34 0.91 19.08
CA PRO A 208 -10.73 0.67 20.45
C PRO A 208 -9.50 0.32 21.30
N MET A 209 -9.44 0.91 22.48
CA MET A 209 -8.37 0.60 23.42
C MET A 209 -8.49 -0.84 23.92
N ILE A 210 -7.36 -1.52 24.10
CA ILE A 210 -7.33 -2.83 24.76
C ILE A 210 -7.89 -2.67 26.18
N ASP A 211 -8.76 -3.60 26.55
CA ASP A 211 -9.52 -3.64 27.82
C ASP A 211 -10.63 -2.59 27.95
N SER A 212 -10.92 -1.82 26.89
CA SER A 212 -12.06 -0.91 26.87
C SER A 212 -13.37 -1.67 27.06
N VAL A 213 -14.37 -0.99 27.65
CA VAL A 213 -15.74 -1.45 27.61
C VAL A 213 -16.16 -1.55 26.13
N PRO A 214 -16.63 -2.72 25.67
CA PRO A 214 -17.07 -2.88 24.29
C PRO A 214 -18.35 -2.08 24.07
N LEU A 215 -18.48 -1.53 22.88
CA LEU A 215 -19.71 -0.87 22.49
C LEU A 215 -20.72 -1.92 21.99
N THR A 216 -21.91 -1.95 22.59
CA THR A 216 -22.98 -2.90 22.22
C THR A 216 -24.04 -2.28 21.30
N ASN A 217 -24.15 -0.95 21.25
CA ASN A 217 -25.05 -0.19 20.37
C ASN A 217 -24.38 1.13 19.98
N ASP A 218 -24.73 1.68 18.82
CA ASP A 218 -24.27 3.00 18.40
C ASP A 218 -24.50 4.04 19.49
N LEU A 219 -23.42 4.68 19.94
CA LEU A 219 -23.47 5.82 20.84
C LEU A 219 -23.49 7.08 19.98
N ASN A 220 -24.56 7.86 20.07
CA ASN A 220 -24.79 9.12 19.36
C ASN A 220 -24.84 10.26 20.38
N ALA A 221 -23.77 11.06 20.48
CA ALA A 221 -23.64 12.10 21.49
C ALA A 221 -22.75 13.26 21.04
N GLU A 222 -22.90 14.41 21.70
CA GLU A 222 -22.10 15.62 21.49
C GLU A 222 -20.62 15.37 21.86
N LEU A 223 -19.69 15.82 21.00
CA LEU A 223 -18.25 15.81 21.28
C LEU A 223 -17.83 17.06 22.07
N ILE A 224 -17.11 16.86 23.17
CA ILE A 224 -16.50 17.94 23.95
C ILE A 224 -14.99 17.75 24.03
N PHE A 225 -14.24 18.71 23.51
CA PHE A 225 -12.79 18.72 23.67
C PHE A 225 -12.41 19.08 25.11
N VAL A 226 -11.61 18.24 25.76
CA VAL A 226 -11.22 18.36 27.17
C VAL A 226 -9.70 18.40 27.36
N ASN A 227 -8.97 18.98 26.41
CA ASN A 227 -7.52 19.10 26.43
C ASN A 227 -6.84 17.74 26.64
N TYR A 228 -6.19 17.52 27.79
CA TYR A 228 -5.50 16.28 28.12
C TYR A 228 -6.27 15.42 29.14
N ALA A 229 -7.54 15.75 29.42
CA ALA A 229 -8.40 15.06 30.38
C ALA A 229 -7.77 14.90 31.78
N ARG A 230 -6.98 15.89 32.21
CA ARG A 230 -6.50 16.00 33.59
C ARG A 230 -7.64 16.50 34.47
N ASP A 231 -7.56 16.29 35.79
CA ASP A 231 -8.60 16.79 36.70
C ASP A 231 -8.82 18.30 36.54
N LYS A 232 -7.74 19.09 36.41
CA LYS A 232 -7.79 20.53 36.16
C LYS A 232 -8.41 20.92 34.81
N ASP A 233 -8.34 20.04 33.80
CA ASP A 233 -8.93 20.31 32.48
C ASP A 233 -10.46 20.13 32.51
N LEU A 234 -11.00 19.49 33.55
CA LEU A 234 -12.42 19.13 33.68
C LEU A 234 -13.15 19.98 34.73
N ASP A 235 -12.52 21.04 35.23
CA ASP A 235 -13.15 21.97 36.16
C ASP A 235 -14.25 22.77 35.44
N GLY A 236 -15.49 22.63 35.91
CA GLY A 236 -16.66 23.28 35.30
C GLY A 236 -17.17 22.63 34.00
N VAL A 237 -16.58 21.54 33.53
CA VAL A 237 -17.03 20.82 32.32
C VAL A 237 -18.10 19.79 32.68
N ASP A 238 -19.25 19.86 32.01
CA ASP A 238 -20.32 18.83 32.08
C ASP A 238 -20.22 17.87 30.89
N LEU A 239 -19.99 16.60 31.18
CA LEU A 239 -19.89 15.53 30.18
C LEU A 239 -21.07 14.57 30.23
N SER A 240 -22.13 14.87 30.98
CA SER A 240 -23.29 13.98 31.14
C SER A 240 -23.91 13.58 29.80
N GLY A 241 -23.71 12.32 29.40
CA GLY A 241 -24.22 11.80 28.13
C GLY A 241 -23.45 12.26 26.88
N LYS A 242 -22.30 12.91 27.06
CA LYS A 242 -21.43 13.43 25.98
C LYS A 242 -20.21 12.55 25.77
N ILE A 243 -19.53 12.71 24.64
CA ILE A 243 -18.26 12.03 24.35
C ILE A 243 -17.13 13.02 24.55
N ALA A 244 -16.16 12.64 25.38
CA ALA A 244 -14.97 13.45 25.59
C ALA A 244 -13.95 13.21 24.46
N VAL A 245 -13.31 14.27 23.99
CA VAL A 245 -12.18 14.21 23.05
C VAL A 245 -10.94 14.75 23.77
N ALA A 246 -9.88 13.95 23.87
CA ALA A 246 -8.68 14.32 24.61
C ALA A 246 -7.39 14.01 23.84
N LYS A 247 -6.37 14.85 23.95
CA LYS A 247 -5.03 14.58 23.41
C LYS A 247 -4.29 13.55 24.26
N ARG A 248 -3.53 12.67 23.61
CA ARG A 248 -2.55 11.76 24.24
C ARG A 248 -1.42 12.56 24.90
N ARG A 249 -0.81 11.99 25.96
CA ARG A 249 0.22 12.61 26.83
C ARG A 249 -0.37 13.72 27.71
N GLY A 250 0.49 14.38 28.49
CA GLY A 250 0.17 15.64 29.16
C GLY A 250 0.53 16.85 28.30
N GLU A 251 0.33 18.03 28.87
CA GLU A 251 0.66 19.32 28.24
C GLU A 251 2.18 19.51 28.14
N GLU A 252 2.89 19.09 29.19
CA GLU A 252 4.35 19.15 29.22
C GLU A 252 4.96 17.83 28.69
N PRO A 253 6.11 17.86 27.99
CA PRO A 253 6.74 16.67 27.42
C PRO A 253 6.98 15.52 28.40
N ASN A 254 7.20 15.85 29.68
CA ASN A 254 7.48 14.90 30.76
C ASN A 254 6.25 14.62 31.64
N GLU A 255 5.10 15.25 31.37
CA GLU A 255 3.86 15.00 32.11
C GLU A 255 3.22 13.69 31.62
N ILE A 256 3.18 12.71 32.51
CA ILE A 256 2.56 11.41 32.24
C ILE A 256 1.10 11.44 32.68
N VAL A 257 0.20 11.48 31.69
CA VAL A 257 -1.23 11.27 31.91
C VAL A 257 -1.63 9.95 31.24
N TYR A 258 -1.83 8.90 32.05
CA TYR A 258 -2.19 7.58 31.54
C TYR A 258 -3.57 7.57 30.88
N PHE A 259 -3.77 6.70 29.90
CA PHE A 259 -5.07 6.52 29.25
C PHE A 259 -6.16 6.12 30.24
N SER A 260 -5.83 5.24 31.20
CA SER A 260 -6.71 4.86 32.32
C SER A 260 -7.11 6.06 33.18
N GLN A 261 -6.18 6.99 33.44
CA GLN A 261 -6.48 8.22 34.17
C GLN A 261 -7.43 9.12 33.38
N LYS A 262 -7.19 9.29 32.06
CA LYS A 262 -8.06 10.09 31.18
C LYS A 262 -9.49 9.53 31.17
N GLU A 263 -9.63 8.22 30.95
CA GLU A 263 -10.93 7.53 30.94
C GLU A 263 -11.64 7.67 32.29
N SER A 264 -10.94 7.44 33.41
CA SER A 264 -11.52 7.58 34.75
C SER A 264 -12.01 9.01 35.03
N ASN A 265 -11.22 10.01 34.62
CA ASN A 265 -11.51 11.42 34.88
C ASN A 265 -12.76 11.88 34.14
N VAL A 266 -12.89 11.56 32.85
CA VAL A 266 -14.06 11.94 32.05
C VAL A 266 -15.30 11.11 32.43
N ALA A 267 -15.13 9.82 32.76
CA ALA A 267 -16.23 8.97 33.23
C ALA A 267 -16.85 9.49 34.53
N LYS A 268 -16.04 9.95 35.49
CA LYS A 268 -16.51 10.60 36.74
C LYS A 268 -17.34 11.86 36.50
N LYS A 269 -17.17 12.51 35.34
CA LYS A 269 -17.93 13.69 34.92
C LYS A 269 -19.16 13.34 34.06
N GLY A 270 -19.46 12.05 33.91
CA GLY A 270 -20.66 11.56 33.22
C GLY A 270 -20.50 11.31 31.72
N ALA A 271 -19.26 11.33 31.20
CA ALA A 271 -19.00 11.01 29.80
C ALA A 271 -19.56 9.63 29.42
N ALA A 272 -20.16 9.53 28.24
CA ALA A 272 -20.65 8.28 27.67
C ALA A 272 -19.58 7.53 26.87
N GLY A 273 -18.49 8.21 26.46
CA GLY A 273 -17.36 7.63 25.74
C GLY A 273 -16.15 8.58 25.73
N LEU A 274 -14.99 8.06 25.33
CA LEU A 274 -13.74 8.81 25.21
C LEU A 274 -13.04 8.53 23.86
N VAL A 275 -12.72 9.59 23.14
CA VAL A 275 -11.86 9.59 21.95
C VAL A 275 -10.52 10.21 22.31
N ILE A 276 -9.44 9.48 22.06
CA ILE A 276 -8.08 9.93 22.32
C ILE A 276 -7.41 10.28 21.00
N ILE A 277 -6.96 11.53 20.85
CA ILE A 277 -6.16 11.99 19.71
C ILE A 277 -4.69 11.64 19.97
N ASN A 278 -4.08 10.84 19.10
CA ASN A 278 -2.63 10.62 19.18
C ASN A 278 -1.89 11.96 18.96
N THR A 279 -0.81 12.20 19.70
CA THR A 279 0.00 13.44 19.59
C THR A 279 1.32 13.23 18.84
N MET A 280 1.42 12.10 18.14
CA MET A 280 2.50 11.79 17.24
C MET A 280 1.91 11.24 15.95
N PRO A 281 2.62 11.34 14.82
CA PRO A 281 2.23 10.69 13.58
C PRO A 281 1.93 9.20 13.75
N GLY A 282 0.92 8.75 13.02
CA GLY A 282 0.43 7.38 13.01
C GLY A 282 -0.56 7.05 14.12
N ILE A 283 -0.95 5.76 14.21
CA ILE A 283 -1.86 5.26 15.25
C ILE A 283 -1.17 4.21 16.12
N ILE A 284 -1.55 4.14 17.40
CA ILE A 284 -1.05 3.12 18.32
C ILE A 284 -2.20 2.31 18.89
N LYS A 285 -1.92 1.07 19.27
CA LYS A 285 -2.85 0.27 20.05
C LYS A 285 -2.65 0.55 21.53
N GLY A 286 -3.48 1.42 22.10
CA GLY A 286 -3.44 1.77 23.52
C GLY A 286 -4.04 0.67 24.41
N ARG A 287 -3.58 0.58 25.67
CA ARG A 287 -4.14 -0.31 26.69
C ARG A 287 -4.58 0.47 27.93
N LEU A 288 -5.75 0.12 28.49
CA LEU A 288 -6.27 0.70 29.72
C LEU A 288 -5.77 -0.03 30.99
N LEU A 289 -5.66 -1.36 30.97
CA LEU A 289 -5.15 -2.09 32.13
C LEU A 289 -3.63 -2.25 32.07
N HIS A 290 -2.90 -1.57 32.96
CA HIS A 290 -1.44 -1.61 33.01
C HIS A 290 -0.92 -1.40 34.45
N PRO A 291 0.34 -1.77 34.77
CA PRO A 291 0.86 -1.71 36.14
C PRO A 291 0.89 -0.32 36.81
N GLY A 292 0.77 0.75 36.02
CA GLY A 292 0.79 2.13 36.50
C GLY A 292 -0.59 2.75 36.74
N MET A 293 -1.68 1.97 36.60
CA MET A 293 -3.04 2.44 36.84
C MET A 293 -3.37 2.53 38.33
N ALA A 294 -4.42 3.28 38.70
CA ALA A 294 -4.94 3.27 40.06
C ALA A 294 -5.45 1.88 40.47
N ILE A 295 -5.27 1.49 41.74
CA ILE A 295 -5.56 0.13 42.24
C ILE A 295 -7.03 -0.27 42.06
N ASP A 296 -7.95 0.68 42.15
CA ASP A 296 -9.39 0.51 42.03
C ASP A 296 -9.93 0.81 40.63
N TYR A 297 -9.05 1.13 39.67
CA TYR A 297 -9.43 1.45 38.31
C TYR A 297 -10.10 0.27 37.62
N LYS A 298 -11.26 0.55 37.01
CA LYS A 298 -11.96 -0.36 36.12
C LYS A 298 -12.47 0.45 34.93
N PRO A 299 -12.14 0.05 33.68
CA PRO A 299 -12.73 0.64 32.49
C PRO A 299 -14.26 0.64 32.60
N SER A 300 -14.87 1.79 32.34
CA SER A 300 -16.29 2.05 32.59
C SER A 300 -17.03 2.58 31.36
N ILE A 301 -16.30 3.20 30.43
CA ILE A 301 -16.86 3.73 29.17
C ILE A 301 -16.08 3.23 27.95
N PRO A 302 -16.73 3.13 26.78
CA PRO A 302 -16.04 2.89 25.51
C PRO A 302 -14.96 3.94 25.25
N THR A 303 -13.76 3.48 24.98
CA THR A 303 -12.58 4.33 24.74
C THR A 303 -11.88 3.89 23.47
N MET A 304 -11.58 4.85 22.61
CA MET A 304 -10.84 4.64 21.36
C MET A 304 -9.71 5.64 21.23
N ILE A 305 -8.77 5.34 20.33
CA ILE A 305 -7.71 6.25 19.92
C ILE A 305 -7.76 6.45 18.40
N ILE A 306 -7.52 7.67 17.95
CA ILE A 306 -7.44 8.08 16.55
C ILE A 306 -6.07 8.66 16.24
N THR A 307 -5.80 8.87 14.96
CA THR A 307 -4.56 9.52 14.51
C THR A 307 -4.50 10.99 14.95
N GLN A 308 -3.32 11.59 14.85
CA GLN A 308 -3.18 13.03 15.05
C GLN A 308 -3.97 13.83 14.02
N GLU A 309 -3.82 13.48 12.74
CA GLU A 309 -4.44 14.15 11.59
C GLU A 309 -5.98 14.14 11.69
N ASP A 310 -6.56 12.98 11.97
CA ASP A 310 -8.00 12.86 12.18
C ASP A 310 -8.47 13.66 13.40
N GLY A 311 -7.64 13.69 14.44
CA GLY A 311 -7.90 14.51 15.61
C GLY A 311 -7.96 15.99 15.29
N GLU A 312 -7.05 16.49 14.45
CA GLU A 312 -7.02 17.88 14.00
C GLU A 312 -8.31 18.24 13.23
N LYS A 313 -8.77 17.36 12.32
CA LYS A 313 -10.06 17.53 11.63
C LYS A 313 -11.25 17.66 12.58
N ILE A 314 -11.29 16.85 13.64
CA ILE A 314 -12.31 16.95 14.71
C ILE A 314 -12.21 18.30 15.41
N LEU A 315 -11.01 18.71 15.81
CA LEU A 315 -10.79 19.96 16.54
C LEU A 315 -11.15 21.19 15.68
N ASP A 316 -10.80 21.19 14.40
CA ASP A 316 -11.14 22.26 13.47
C ASP A 316 -12.65 22.35 13.22
N SER A 317 -13.31 21.20 13.10
CA SER A 317 -14.77 21.13 12.98
C SER A 317 -15.47 21.68 14.22
N LEU A 318 -14.93 21.40 15.42
CA LEU A 318 -15.40 21.96 16.69
C LEU A 318 -15.19 23.48 16.78
N ASN A 319 -14.14 24.02 16.14
CA ASN A 319 -13.85 25.46 16.13
C ASN A 319 -14.68 26.25 15.11
N LYS A 320 -15.05 25.63 13.97
CA LYS A 320 -15.71 26.29 12.83
C LYS A 320 -17.22 26.45 12.98
N SER A 321 -17.88 25.75 13.91
CA SER A 321 -19.35 25.79 14.07
C SER A 321 -19.85 25.59 15.50
N SER A 322 -21.03 26.15 15.80
CA SER A 322 -21.75 25.98 17.07
C SER A 322 -22.82 24.88 17.02
N VAL A 323 -22.72 23.99 16.04
CA VAL A 323 -23.70 22.92 15.79
C VAL A 323 -23.22 21.63 16.48
N PRO A 324 -24.09 20.90 17.20
CA PRO A 324 -23.71 19.66 17.87
C PRO A 324 -23.19 18.63 16.86
N ILE A 325 -21.95 18.16 17.05
CA ILE A 325 -21.37 17.06 16.28
C ILE A 325 -21.88 15.75 16.87
N THR A 326 -22.45 14.88 16.04
CA THR A 326 -22.88 13.53 16.45
C THR A 326 -21.76 12.55 16.10
N LEU A 327 -21.13 11.93 17.10
CA LEU A 327 -20.24 10.80 16.86
C LEU A 327 -21.06 9.52 16.96
N SER A 328 -20.99 8.62 15.97
CA SER A 328 -21.66 7.31 15.98
C SER A 328 -20.63 6.19 16.05
N PHE A 329 -20.41 5.59 17.22
CA PHE A 329 -19.56 4.40 17.30
C PHE A 329 -20.22 3.23 16.56
N ARG A 330 -19.64 2.75 15.46
CA ARG A 330 -20.09 1.50 14.82
C ARG A 330 -19.14 0.36 15.12
N ASN A 331 -19.68 -0.73 15.65
CA ASN A 331 -18.97 -1.99 15.79
C ASN A 331 -19.33 -2.82 14.54
N THR A 332 -18.56 -2.67 13.47
CA THR A 332 -18.88 -3.26 12.17
C THR A 332 -17.92 -4.38 11.82
N ASN A 333 -18.44 -5.44 11.19
CA ASN A 333 -17.62 -6.36 10.41
C ASN A 333 -17.13 -5.59 9.19
N LEU A 334 -16.00 -4.90 9.33
CA LEU A 334 -15.43 -4.08 8.27
C LEU A 334 -14.63 -4.98 7.34
N THR A 335 -15.32 -5.51 6.35
CA THR A 335 -14.73 -6.22 5.22
C THR A 335 -14.04 -5.27 4.23
N ASN A 336 -14.37 -3.97 4.30
CA ASN A 336 -13.96 -2.96 3.34
C ASN A 336 -12.92 -1.96 3.88
N PHE A 337 -12.08 -2.37 4.83
CA PHE A 337 -11.18 -1.44 5.52
C PHE A 337 -9.70 -1.79 5.34
N VAL A 338 -8.93 -0.84 4.81
CA VAL A 338 -7.47 -0.93 4.72
C VAL A 338 -6.87 -0.80 6.13
N SER A 339 -5.97 -1.71 6.49
CA SER A 339 -5.32 -1.74 7.79
C SER A 339 -4.62 -0.41 8.05
N LEU A 340 -4.77 0.13 9.26
CA LEU A 340 -4.22 1.46 9.58
C LEU A 340 -2.71 1.52 9.47
N PHE A 341 -2.02 0.42 9.76
CA PHE A 341 -0.58 0.32 9.60
C PHE A 341 -0.15 0.20 8.13
N SER A 342 -1.04 -0.16 7.21
CA SER A 342 -0.65 -0.38 5.80
C SER A 342 -0.07 0.91 5.25
N SER A 343 1.18 0.85 4.81
CA SER A 343 1.85 1.98 4.16
C SER A 343 1.05 2.45 2.95
N ARG A 344 1.13 3.75 2.67
CA ARG A 344 0.30 4.45 1.69
C ARG A 344 1.16 5.20 0.69
N GLY A 345 0.68 5.30 -0.55
CA GLY A 345 1.23 6.22 -1.55
C GLY A 345 0.98 7.69 -1.17
N PRO A 346 1.19 8.64 -2.10
CA PRO A 346 1.75 8.43 -3.43
C PRO A 346 3.25 8.06 -3.37
N VAL A 347 3.74 7.39 -4.41
CA VAL A 347 5.17 7.10 -4.62
C VAL A 347 5.75 7.96 -5.73
N SER A 348 4.96 8.19 -6.78
CA SER A 348 5.31 8.93 -7.99
C SER A 348 4.05 9.57 -8.54
N SER A 349 4.18 10.64 -9.33
CA SER A 349 3.07 11.18 -10.12
C SER A 349 2.92 10.47 -11.48
N PHE A 350 3.87 9.61 -11.86
CA PHE A 350 3.84 8.86 -13.12
C PHE A 350 3.22 7.46 -12.99
N TYR A 351 3.13 6.94 -11.76
CA TYR A 351 2.51 5.65 -11.46
C TYR A 351 2.09 5.58 -9.99
N SER A 352 1.09 4.75 -9.72
CA SER A 352 0.48 4.62 -8.41
C SER A 352 0.91 3.35 -7.67
N LYS A 353 1.01 3.45 -6.34
CA LYS A 353 1.25 2.34 -5.40
C LYS A 353 0.41 2.60 -4.13
N PRO A 354 -0.12 1.55 -3.43
CA PRO A 354 0.07 0.13 -3.73
C PRO A 354 -0.66 -0.31 -5.01
N ASP A 355 -0.34 -1.50 -5.52
CA ASP A 355 -1.02 -2.02 -6.71
C ASP A 355 -2.42 -2.51 -6.36
N LEU A 356 -2.55 -3.16 -5.20
CA LEU A 356 -3.81 -3.64 -4.63
C LEU A 356 -3.64 -3.91 -3.13
N VAL A 357 -4.73 -4.24 -2.45
CA VAL A 357 -4.73 -4.69 -1.06
C VAL A 357 -5.23 -6.12 -0.93
N SER A 358 -4.74 -6.82 0.09
CA SER A 358 -5.23 -8.17 0.45
C SER A 358 -5.25 -8.34 1.96
N PHE A 359 -5.92 -9.39 2.45
CA PHE A 359 -6.10 -9.60 3.89
C PHE A 359 -4.76 -9.70 4.62
N GLY A 360 -4.52 -8.87 5.64
CA GLY A 360 -3.26 -8.88 6.39
C GLY A 360 -3.43 -8.70 7.89
N GLU A 361 -4.67 -8.65 8.39
CA GLU A 361 -5.00 -8.58 9.82
C GLU A 361 -5.49 -9.95 10.32
N ASN A 362 -4.99 -10.38 11.47
CA ASN A 362 -5.37 -11.63 12.14
C ASN A 362 -5.24 -12.86 11.21
N VAL A 363 -4.17 -12.93 10.43
CA VAL A 363 -3.91 -14.06 9.54
C VAL A 363 -3.33 -15.22 10.33
N ASN A 364 -4.05 -16.34 10.37
CA ASN A 364 -3.57 -17.57 10.99
C ASN A 364 -2.90 -18.47 9.96
N SER A 365 -1.62 -18.79 10.19
CA SER A 365 -0.83 -19.67 9.32
C SER A 365 0.19 -20.47 10.14
N THR A 366 0.94 -21.31 9.46
CA THR A 366 2.01 -22.15 10.01
C THR A 366 3.04 -21.33 10.77
N TRP A 367 3.64 -21.94 11.78
CA TRP A 367 4.66 -21.35 12.63
C TRP A 367 5.63 -22.46 13.05
N ILE A 368 6.83 -22.07 13.51
CA ILE A 368 7.88 -23.02 13.91
C ILE A 368 7.38 -24.07 14.92
N ASN A 369 8.01 -25.24 14.91
CA ASN A 369 7.71 -26.36 15.82
C ASN A 369 6.28 -26.90 15.65
N ASN A 370 5.82 -27.08 14.41
CA ASN A 370 4.50 -27.64 14.08
C ASN A 370 3.33 -26.89 14.76
N SER A 371 3.42 -25.55 14.81
CA SER A 371 2.42 -24.71 15.46
C SER A 371 1.78 -23.73 14.47
N TYR A 372 0.79 -22.97 14.93
CA TYR A 372 0.14 -21.93 14.14
C TYR A 372 0.08 -20.64 14.93
N ARG A 373 0.09 -19.51 14.24
CA ARG A 373 0.08 -18.19 14.88
C ARG A 373 -0.75 -17.18 14.10
N PHE A 374 -1.55 -16.40 14.81
CA PHE A 374 -2.19 -15.19 14.29
C PHE A 374 -1.17 -14.05 14.19
N GLN A 375 -1.10 -13.41 13.04
CA GLN A 375 -0.20 -12.28 12.79
C GLN A 375 -0.90 -11.17 12.00
N ASN A 376 -0.37 -9.95 12.13
CA ASN A 376 -0.87 -8.75 11.45
C ASN A 376 0.29 -8.07 10.73
N GLY A 377 0.06 -7.64 9.48
CA GLY A 377 1.08 -6.98 8.67
C GLY A 377 0.84 -7.17 7.18
N THR A 378 1.37 -6.24 6.37
CA THR A 378 1.37 -6.35 4.91
C THR A 378 2.16 -7.57 4.40
N SER A 379 3.10 -8.07 5.21
CA SER A 379 3.81 -9.34 5.00
C SER A 379 2.90 -10.55 4.83
N PHE A 380 1.67 -10.51 5.35
CA PHE A 380 0.70 -11.61 5.25
C PHE A 380 -0.33 -11.40 4.13
N SER A 381 -0.36 -10.18 3.55
CA SER A 381 -1.16 -9.84 2.38
C SER A 381 -0.44 -10.22 1.09
N ALA A 382 0.86 -9.91 0.98
CA ALA A 382 1.70 -10.23 -0.18
C ALA A 382 1.62 -11.72 -0.62
N PRO A 383 1.77 -12.72 0.27
CA PRO A 383 1.70 -14.13 -0.12
C PRO A 383 0.35 -14.57 -0.71
N GLN A 384 -0.74 -13.86 -0.46
CA GLN A 384 -2.04 -14.18 -1.07
C GLN A 384 -2.07 -13.79 -2.55
N VAL A 385 -1.47 -12.65 -2.88
CA VAL A 385 -1.28 -12.23 -4.28
C VAL A 385 -0.25 -13.13 -4.96
N THR A 386 0.84 -13.49 -4.28
CA THR A 386 1.84 -14.47 -4.75
C THR A 386 1.19 -15.81 -5.12
N ALA A 387 0.35 -16.36 -4.24
CA ALA A 387 -0.34 -17.61 -4.52
C ALA A 387 -1.36 -17.47 -5.65
N THR A 388 -2.11 -16.36 -5.71
CA THR A 388 -3.04 -16.09 -6.82
C THR A 388 -2.30 -16.00 -8.15
N ALA A 389 -1.11 -15.38 -8.15
CA ALA A 389 -0.24 -15.33 -9.32
C ALA A 389 0.16 -16.73 -9.77
N ALA A 390 0.49 -17.64 -8.85
CA ALA A 390 0.77 -19.04 -9.20
C ALA A 390 -0.43 -19.77 -9.81
N LEU A 391 -1.64 -19.55 -9.29
CA LEU A 391 -2.86 -20.11 -9.89
C LEU A 391 -3.09 -19.58 -11.32
N LEU A 392 -2.80 -18.29 -11.56
CA LEU A 392 -2.94 -17.68 -12.89
C LEU A 392 -1.88 -18.18 -13.87
N LEU A 393 -0.64 -18.40 -13.43
CA LEU A 393 0.41 -18.99 -14.25
C LEU A 393 0.09 -20.45 -14.63
N GLU A 394 -0.49 -21.24 -13.72
CA GLU A 394 -0.99 -22.58 -14.08
C GLU A 394 -2.11 -22.50 -15.14
N LEU A 395 -3.01 -21.53 -15.00
CA LEU A 395 -4.17 -21.39 -15.88
C LEU A 395 -3.82 -20.88 -17.29
N HIS A 396 -2.89 -19.93 -17.39
CA HIS A 396 -2.60 -19.19 -18.62
C HIS A 396 -1.21 -19.46 -19.21
N GLY A 397 -0.32 -20.14 -18.48
CA GLY A 397 1.09 -20.27 -18.83
C GLY A 397 1.89 -19.03 -18.43
N GLU A 398 2.91 -18.69 -19.21
CA GLU A 398 3.75 -17.52 -18.93
C GLU A 398 2.95 -16.22 -19.06
N LEU A 399 2.94 -15.42 -17.99
CA LEU A 399 2.36 -14.09 -17.94
C LEU A 399 3.43 -13.07 -17.57
N SER A 400 3.49 -11.95 -18.30
CA SER A 400 4.25 -10.80 -17.84
C SER A 400 3.62 -10.18 -16.59
N LYS A 401 4.41 -9.40 -15.82
CA LYS A 401 3.91 -8.61 -14.68
C LYS A 401 2.67 -7.79 -15.04
N ASN A 402 2.68 -7.09 -16.18
CA ASN A 402 1.56 -6.24 -16.62
C ASN A 402 0.31 -7.08 -16.96
N GLN A 403 0.47 -8.24 -17.58
CA GLN A 403 -0.68 -9.12 -17.85
C GLN A 403 -1.26 -9.69 -16.55
N LEU A 404 -0.40 -10.17 -15.65
CA LEU A 404 -0.86 -10.71 -14.38
C LEU A 404 -1.55 -9.64 -13.53
N LEU A 405 -0.91 -8.48 -13.39
CA LEU A 405 -1.48 -7.34 -12.67
C LEU A 405 -2.75 -6.83 -13.36
N GLY A 406 -2.80 -6.89 -14.69
CA GLY A 406 -3.96 -6.56 -15.50
C GLY A 406 -5.12 -7.55 -15.40
N ILE A 407 -4.91 -8.71 -14.80
CA ILE A 407 -5.97 -9.62 -14.37
C ILE A 407 -6.40 -9.30 -12.95
N VAL A 408 -5.46 -9.30 -11.99
CA VAL A 408 -5.79 -9.20 -10.56
C VAL A 408 -6.25 -7.80 -10.13
N GLY A 409 -5.70 -6.75 -10.71
CA GLY A 409 -6.03 -5.36 -10.38
C GLY A 409 -7.45 -5.00 -10.83
N PRO A 410 -7.77 -5.06 -12.13
CA PRO A 410 -9.10 -4.71 -12.62
C PRO A 410 -10.23 -5.56 -12.08
N SER A 411 -9.96 -6.82 -11.72
CA SER A 411 -10.94 -7.74 -11.12
C SER A 411 -11.07 -7.61 -9.59
N ALA A 412 -10.19 -6.81 -8.96
CA ALA A 412 -10.24 -6.50 -7.54
C ALA A 412 -11.57 -5.82 -7.17
N THR A 413 -11.98 -5.99 -5.92
CA THR A 413 -13.19 -5.36 -5.38
C THR A 413 -12.82 -3.98 -4.83
N PRO A 414 -13.27 -2.87 -5.43
CA PRO A 414 -12.95 -1.54 -4.90
C PRO A 414 -13.59 -1.36 -3.54
N LEU A 415 -12.80 -0.90 -2.59
CA LEU A 415 -13.23 -0.54 -1.26
C LEU A 415 -13.84 0.86 -1.27
N THR A 416 -14.87 1.05 -0.47
CA THR A 416 -15.57 2.32 -0.28
C THR A 416 -15.63 2.69 1.20
N ASN A 417 -15.74 3.98 1.49
CA ASN A 417 -16.18 4.44 2.81
C ASN A 417 -17.69 4.18 3.01
N SER A 418 -18.26 4.51 4.17
CA SER A 418 -19.68 4.27 4.44
C SER A 418 -20.65 5.13 3.60
N TYR A 419 -20.13 6.19 2.96
CA TYR A 419 -20.88 7.02 2.01
C TYR A 419 -20.87 6.43 0.59
N ASN A 420 -20.33 5.22 0.40
CA ASN A 420 -20.13 4.54 -0.89
C ASN A 420 -19.20 5.30 -1.85
N LEU A 421 -18.35 6.19 -1.34
CA LEU A 421 -17.27 6.79 -2.11
C LEU A 421 -16.06 5.85 -2.10
N TYR A 422 -15.43 5.67 -3.25
CA TYR A 422 -14.21 4.85 -3.35
C TYR A 422 -13.10 5.43 -2.47
N LEU A 423 -12.36 4.54 -1.78
CA LEU A 423 -11.14 4.96 -1.10
C LEU A 423 -10.07 5.35 -2.15
N PRO A 424 -9.15 6.29 -1.83
CA PRO A 424 -8.10 6.67 -2.76
C PRO A 424 -7.21 5.49 -3.17
N SER A 425 -6.75 5.47 -4.42
CA SER A 425 -5.77 4.50 -4.95
C SER A 425 -4.46 4.48 -4.17
N THR A 426 -4.04 5.61 -3.60
CA THR A 426 -2.88 5.67 -2.69
C THR A 426 -3.04 4.82 -1.43
N LEU A 427 -4.27 4.43 -1.08
CA LEU A 427 -4.59 3.57 0.05
C LEU A 427 -4.87 2.12 -0.37
N GLN A 428 -5.63 1.92 -1.45
CA GLN A 428 -6.14 0.59 -1.83
C GLN A 428 -5.66 0.05 -3.19
N GLY A 429 -4.95 0.85 -3.98
CA GLY A 429 -4.63 0.56 -5.37
C GLY A 429 -5.90 0.30 -6.20
N SER A 430 -5.87 -0.76 -7.01
CA SER A 430 -7.05 -1.19 -7.76
C SER A 430 -8.18 -1.72 -6.87
N GLY A 431 -7.89 -2.13 -5.63
CA GLY A 431 -8.87 -2.57 -4.64
C GLY A 431 -8.45 -3.83 -3.90
N SER A 432 -9.41 -4.49 -3.27
CA SER A 432 -9.22 -5.75 -2.57
C SER A 432 -9.10 -6.95 -3.51
N LEU A 433 -8.05 -7.76 -3.34
CA LEU A 433 -7.84 -9.00 -4.09
C LEU A 433 -9.11 -9.87 -4.07
N ASN A 434 -9.63 -10.18 -5.27
CA ASN A 434 -10.72 -11.13 -5.44
C ASN A 434 -10.25 -12.29 -6.32
N ILE A 435 -9.79 -13.37 -5.67
CA ILE A 435 -9.20 -14.54 -6.34
C ILE A 435 -10.19 -15.16 -7.34
N ASN A 436 -11.46 -15.28 -6.97
CA ASN A 436 -12.48 -15.87 -7.84
C ASN A 436 -12.73 -15.04 -9.10
N ASN A 437 -12.83 -13.72 -8.97
CA ASN A 437 -12.98 -12.83 -10.12
C ASN A 437 -11.73 -12.87 -11.01
N ALA A 438 -10.53 -12.92 -10.42
CA ALA A 438 -9.28 -13.01 -11.17
C ALA A 438 -9.19 -14.30 -11.99
N LEU A 439 -9.45 -15.47 -11.37
CA LEU A 439 -9.41 -16.78 -12.05
C LEU A 439 -10.49 -16.96 -13.12
N GLN A 440 -11.56 -16.16 -13.06
CA GLN A 440 -12.65 -16.17 -14.04
C GLN A 440 -12.58 -14.98 -15.00
N SER A 441 -11.52 -14.17 -14.93
CA SER A 441 -11.39 -13.00 -15.79
C SER A 441 -11.22 -13.43 -17.24
N PRO A 442 -12.08 -12.99 -18.17
CA PRO A 442 -11.91 -13.26 -19.59
C PRO A 442 -10.96 -12.25 -20.24
N LEU A 443 -10.45 -11.27 -19.48
CA LEU A 443 -9.63 -10.18 -19.96
C LEU A 443 -8.36 -10.00 -19.10
N SER A 444 -7.30 -9.56 -19.75
CA SER A 444 -6.12 -8.96 -19.13
C SER A 444 -6.05 -7.51 -19.59
N ILE A 445 -6.14 -6.57 -18.65
CA ILE A 445 -6.12 -5.13 -18.93
C ILE A 445 -4.84 -4.54 -18.34
N HIS A 446 -3.82 -4.39 -19.19
CA HIS A 446 -2.41 -4.30 -18.77
C HIS A 446 -2.15 -3.13 -17.82
N GLU A 447 -2.81 -2.00 -18.03
CA GLU A 447 -2.74 -0.81 -17.18
C GLU A 447 -3.78 -0.88 -16.06
N SER A 448 -3.45 -1.60 -15.00
CA SER A 448 -4.33 -1.78 -13.83
C SER A 448 -4.63 -0.48 -13.05
N GLN A 449 -3.85 0.58 -13.27
CA GLN A 449 -3.98 1.94 -12.75
C GLN A 449 -3.39 2.92 -13.78
N LEU A 450 -3.93 4.14 -13.88
CA LEU A 450 -3.44 5.19 -14.78
C LEU A 450 -3.16 6.48 -14.02
N SER A 451 -2.14 7.25 -14.45
CA SER A 451 -1.71 8.46 -13.75
C SER A 451 -1.34 9.57 -14.72
N PHE A 452 -2.17 10.60 -14.84
CA PHE A 452 -1.95 11.73 -15.73
C PHE A 452 -1.27 12.89 -14.99
N ASN A 453 -0.37 13.59 -15.67
CA ASN A 453 0.21 14.85 -15.20
C ASN A 453 -0.24 15.97 -16.12
N LEU A 454 -0.91 16.98 -15.55
CA LEU A 454 -1.32 18.19 -16.24
C LEU A 454 -0.70 19.41 -15.57
N ALA A 455 -0.37 20.40 -16.40
CA ALA A 455 0.09 21.72 -15.96
C ALA A 455 -0.34 22.78 -16.99
N ASN A 456 -0.25 24.06 -16.69
CA ASN A 456 -0.74 25.12 -17.60
C ASN A 456 -0.09 25.09 -19.00
N GLN A 457 1.21 24.78 -19.08
CA GLN A 457 1.95 24.63 -20.34
C GLN A 457 2.00 23.17 -20.83
N GLN A 458 1.55 22.22 -20.01
CA GLN A 458 1.39 20.81 -20.34
C GLN A 458 -0.09 20.45 -20.20
N SER A 459 -0.93 21.12 -21.00
CA SER A 459 -2.39 21.11 -20.85
C SER A 459 -3.05 19.83 -21.35
N SER A 460 -2.28 18.88 -21.89
CA SER A 460 -2.77 17.57 -22.30
C SER A 460 -1.77 16.47 -22.02
N ASN A 461 -2.25 15.31 -21.58
CA ASN A 461 -1.45 14.10 -21.44
C ASN A 461 -2.21 12.91 -22.03
N VAL A 462 -1.51 12.03 -22.75
CA VAL A 462 -2.10 10.88 -23.42
C VAL A 462 -1.52 9.59 -22.85
N GLN A 463 -2.39 8.64 -22.53
CA GLN A 463 -2.01 7.30 -22.10
C GLN A 463 -2.73 6.25 -22.94
N PHE A 464 -2.21 5.03 -22.89
CA PHE A 464 -2.72 3.90 -23.65
C PHE A 464 -3.20 2.81 -22.70
N LEU A 465 -4.32 2.19 -23.05
CA LEU A 465 -4.90 1.06 -22.34
C LEU A 465 -4.94 -0.16 -23.26
N THR A 466 -4.17 -1.18 -22.94
CA THR A 466 -4.11 -2.45 -23.67
C THR A 466 -5.06 -3.46 -23.03
N ILE A 467 -6.04 -3.94 -23.80
CA ILE A 467 -7.00 -4.95 -23.37
C ILE A 467 -6.82 -6.19 -24.23
N GLU A 468 -6.44 -7.29 -23.58
CA GLU A 468 -6.19 -8.59 -24.19
C GLU A 468 -7.27 -9.58 -23.78
N SER A 469 -7.75 -10.39 -24.73
CA SER A 469 -8.70 -11.46 -24.47
C SER A 469 -7.98 -12.73 -24.00
N LEU A 470 -8.46 -13.32 -22.90
CA LEU A 470 -7.97 -14.58 -22.35
C LEU A 470 -8.85 -15.78 -22.74
N VAL A 471 -9.89 -15.55 -23.54
CA VAL A 471 -10.83 -16.58 -24.01
C VAL A 471 -10.91 -16.61 -25.53
N SER A 472 -11.19 -17.78 -26.08
CA SER A 472 -11.30 -17.96 -27.54
C SER A 472 -12.58 -17.37 -28.15
N ASP A 473 -13.61 -17.19 -27.32
CA ASP A 473 -14.91 -16.71 -27.78
C ASP A 473 -14.90 -15.18 -27.96
N SER A 474 -15.68 -14.70 -28.91
CA SER A 474 -15.82 -13.26 -29.17
C SER A 474 -16.42 -12.54 -27.96
N GLN A 475 -15.84 -11.39 -27.59
CA GLN A 475 -16.23 -10.57 -26.44
C GLN A 475 -16.67 -9.19 -26.88
N GLU A 476 -17.88 -8.79 -26.48
CA GLU A 476 -18.34 -7.41 -26.60
C GLU A 476 -17.92 -6.64 -25.36
N ILE A 477 -17.09 -5.62 -25.53
CA ILE A 477 -16.54 -4.83 -24.43
C ILE A 477 -17.09 -3.41 -24.52
N SER A 478 -17.47 -2.88 -23.35
CA SER A 478 -17.91 -1.50 -23.20
C SER A 478 -17.21 -0.83 -22.03
N ILE A 479 -16.77 0.40 -22.25
CA ILE A 479 -16.14 1.26 -21.25
C ILE A 479 -17.13 2.39 -20.95
N ASN A 480 -17.66 2.38 -19.73
CA ASN A 480 -18.48 3.48 -19.25
C ASN A 480 -17.59 4.52 -18.58
N HIS A 481 -17.82 5.78 -18.94
CA HIS A 481 -17.02 6.91 -18.52
C HIS A 481 -17.93 8.15 -18.38
N ASP A 482 -17.86 8.80 -17.23
CA ASP A 482 -18.30 10.19 -17.03
C ASP A 482 -17.12 10.88 -16.34
N LEU A 483 -16.08 11.17 -17.14
CA LEU A 483 -14.74 11.53 -16.68
C LEU A 483 -14.44 12.99 -17.00
N GLN A 484 -15.40 13.84 -16.66
CA GLN A 484 -15.25 15.28 -16.74
C GLN A 484 -15.45 15.84 -15.34
N ASN A 485 -14.50 16.66 -14.90
CA ASN A 485 -14.68 17.51 -13.73
C ASN A 485 -14.65 18.98 -14.17
N GLN A 486 -14.55 19.91 -13.22
CA GLN A 486 -14.55 21.34 -13.54
C GLN A 486 -13.29 21.77 -14.32
N ASP A 487 -12.16 21.08 -14.14
CA ASP A 487 -10.83 21.49 -14.57
C ASP A 487 -10.23 20.60 -15.66
N ASN A 488 -10.70 19.37 -15.88
CA ASN A 488 -10.25 18.51 -16.97
C ASN A 488 -11.36 17.65 -17.61
N THR A 489 -11.05 17.12 -18.80
CA THR A 489 -11.85 16.12 -19.51
C THR A 489 -10.96 14.96 -19.93
N ILE A 490 -11.40 13.72 -19.68
CA ILE A 490 -10.78 12.52 -20.23
C ILE A 490 -11.62 11.96 -21.38
N ASN A 491 -11.00 11.88 -22.56
CA ASN A 491 -11.58 11.38 -23.78
C ASN A 491 -10.98 10.02 -24.15
N LEU A 492 -11.82 9.11 -24.62
CA LEU A 492 -11.39 7.83 -25.19
C LEU A 492 -11.63 7.82 -26.71
N ASN A 493 -10.67 7.32 -27.48
CA ASN A 493 -10.84 7.17 -28.93
C ASN A 493 -11.94 6.14 -29.30
N SER A 494 -12.22 5.19 -28.39
CA SER A 494 -13.29 4.21 -28.49
C SER A 494 -13.78 3.78 -27.11
N SER A 495 -15.09 3.56 -26.97
CA SER A 495 -15.73 3.07 -25.74
C SER A 495 -16.50 1.77 -25.92
N LYS A 496 -16.61 1.26 -27.15
CA LYS A 496 -17.27 -0.01 -27.48
C LYS A 496 -16.55 -0.71 -28.61
N PHE A 497 -16.21 -1.98 -28.41
CA PHE A 497 -15.46 -2.77 -29.39
C PHE A 497 -15.70 -4.26 -29.16
N VAL A 498 -15.30 -5.06 -30.14
CA VAL A 498 -15.39 -6.52 -30.11
C VAL A 498 -13.98 -7.09 -30.21
N LEU A 499 -13.58 -7.88 -29.23
CA LEU A 499 -12.36 -8.69 -29.29
C LEU A 499 -12.72 -10.11 -29.75
N ASN A 500 -11.93 -10.67 -30.66
CA ASN A 500 -12.16 -12.02 -31.17
C ASN A 500 -10.97 -12.92 -30.81
N GLY A 501 -11.22 -14.13 -30.35
CA GLY A 501 -10.12 -15.02 -29.96
C GLY A 501 -9.22 -14.38 -28.91
N ASN A 502 -7.92 -14.66 -28.99
CA ASN A 502 -6.90 -14.11 -28.10
C ASN A 502 -6.28 -12.80 -28.66
N ASP A 503 -7.07 -12.00 -29.38
CA ASP A 503 -6.62 -10.69 -29.86
C ASP A 503 -6.52 -9.67 -28.70
N PHE A 504 -5.82 -8.57 -28.97
CA PHE A 504 -5.76 -7.40 -28.09
C PHE A 504 -6.17 -6.13 -28.84
N ILE A 505 -6.55 -5.10 -28.08
CA ILE A 505 -6.80 -3.75 -28.57
C ILE A 505 -6.05 -2.74 -27.71
N VAL A 506 -5.62 -1.64 -28.32
CA VAL A 506 -5.03 -0.49 -27.65
C VAL A 506 -5.99 0.69 -27.76
N ILE A 507 -6.35 1.25 -26.62
CA ILE A 507 -7.26 2.40 -26.49
C ILE A 507 -6.43 3.60 -26.08
N GLU A 508 -6.65 4.71 -26.75
CA GLU A 508 -6.01 5.97 -26.41
C GLU A 508 -6.92 6.76 -25.47
N LEU A 509 -6.35 7.25 -24.37
CA LEU A 509 -6.99 8.10 -23.39
C LEU A 509 -6.27 9.45 -23.36
N SER A 510 -6.93 10.51 -23.82
CA SER A 510 -6.41 11.87 -23.70
C SER A 510 -7.04 12.55 -22.49
N ASN A 511 -6.22 13.17 -21.65
CA ASN A 511 -6.65 14.02 -20.55
C ASN A 511 -6.28 15.46 -20.89
N GLU A 512 -7.27 16.35 -20.93
CA GLU A 512 -7.12 17.73 -21.38
C GLU A 512 -7.63 18.71 -20.34
N LEU A 513 -6.83 19.74 -20.08
CA LEU A 513 -7.13 20.81 -19.15
C LEU A 513 -8.19 21.77 -19.73
N ILE A 514 -9.21 22.09 -18.94
CA ILE A 514 -10.29 23.02 -19.27
C ILE A 514 -10.01 24.41 -18.66
N ASN A 515 -9.55 24.47 -17.41
CA ASN A 515 -9.26 25.70 -16.68
C ASN A 515 -7.79 25.80 -16.29
N SER A 516 -7.27 27.01 -16.12
CA SER A 516 -5.90 27.18 -15.63
C SER A 516 -5.76 26.69 -14.19
N ILE A 517 -4.67 25.98 -13.94
CA ILE A 517 -4.29 25.49 -12.62
C ILE A 517 -3.69 26.65 -11.83
N GLN A 518 -4.22 26.91 -10.65
CA GLN A 518 -3.70 27.92 -9.72
C GLN A 518 -2.82 27.30 -8.64
N GLU A 519 -3.24 26.15 -8.11
CA GLU A 519 -2.53 25.41 -7.06
C GLU A 519 -2.50 23.93 -7.45
N SER A 520 -1.43 23.23 -7.05
CA SER A 520 -1.34 21.79 -7.30
C SER A 520 -2.39 21.02 -6.49
N TYR A 521 -2.99 19.99 -7.09
CA TYR A 521 -3.86 19.05 -6.40
C TYR A 521 -3.99 17.74 -7.20
N VAL A 522 -4.65 16.73 -6.63
CA VAL A 522 -4.90 15.45 -7.30
C VAL A 522 -6.41 15.18 -7.30
N ASP A 523 -6.93 14.77 -8.46
CA ASP A 523 -8.27 14.21 -8.57
C ASP A 523 -8.20 12.72 -8.95
N GLU A 524 -9.19 11.94 -8.51
CA GLU A 524 -9.24 10.50 -8.77
C GLU A 524 -10.64 10.03 -9.15
N PHE A 525 -10.70 9.17 -10.16
CA PHE A 525 -11.93 8.48 -10.57
C PHE A 525 -11.61 7.07 -11.08
N ARG A 526 -12.64 6.32 -11.50
CA ARG A 526 -12.48 4.95 -11.99
C ARG A 526 -13.12 4.73 -13.34
N LEU A 527 -12.40 4.10 -14.26
CA LEU A 527 -12.99 3.50 -15.45
C LEU A 527 -13.80 2.27 -15.07
N LEU A 528 -14.95 2.08 -15.71
CA LEU A 528 -15.77 0.89 -15.54
C LEU A 528 -15.85 0.14 -16.87
N ILE A 529 -15.26 -1.06 -16.91
CA ILE A 529 -15.17 -1.89 -18.10
C ILE A 529 -16.07 -3.12 -17.90
N ARG A 530 -16.90 -3.40 -18.90
CA ARG A 530 -17.87 -4.50 -18.90
C ARG A 530 -17.73 -5.34 -20.15
N THR A 531 -17.92 -6.64 -19.99
CA THR A 531 -17.96 -7.63 -21.07
C THR A 531 -19.24 -8.46 -20.98
N ASN A 532 -19.67 -9.05 -22.09
CA ASN A 532 -20.77 -10.01 -22.12
C ASN A 532 -20.39 -11.40 -21.58
N HIS A 533 -19.11 -11.67 -21.34
CA HIS A 533 -18.62 -12.95 -20.81
C HIS A 533 -18.56 -13.06 -19.29
N SER A 534 -18.67 -11.93 -18.57
CA SER A 534 -18.58 -11.90 -17.12
C SER A 534 -19.54 -10.88 -16.53
N ASN A 535 -20.07 -11.20 -15.34
CA ASN A 535 -20.84 -10.25 -14.54
C ASN A 535 -19.94 -9.29 -13.74
N THR A 536 -18.63 -9.57 -13.69
CA THR A 536 -17.64 -8.71 -13.04
C THR A 536 -17.57 -7.37 -13.75
N VAL A 537 -17.57 -6.29 -12.96
CA VAL A 537 -17.28 -4.94 -13.44
C VAL A 537 -15.81 -4.71 -13.21
N PHE A 538 -15.04 -4.64 -14.28
CA PHE A 538 -13.61 -4.37 -14.16
C PHE A 538 -13.41 -2.88 -13.90
N THR A 539 -12.55 -2.52 -12.95
CA THR A 539 -12.33 -1.12 -12.58
C THR A 539 -10.87 -0.73 -12.64
N ILE A 540 -10.58 0.46 -13.15
CA ILE A 540 -9.21 1.00 -13.23
C ILE A 540 -9.23 2.38 -12.58
N PRO A 541 -8.52 2.59 -11.46
CA PRO A 541 -8.36 3.92 -10.90
C PRO A 541 -7.48 4.78 -11.83
N ILE A 542 -7.91 6.03 -11.98
CA ILE A 542 -7.22 7.07 -12.72
C ILE A 542 -6.95 8.21 -11.75
N SER A 543 -5.68 8.53 -11.56
CA SER A 543 -5.23 9.72 -10.83
C SER A 543 -4.83 10.80 -11.82
N THR A 544 -5.29 12.03 -11.63
CA THR A 544 -4.82 13.20 -12.38
C THR A 544 -4.12 14.16 -11.43
N PHE A 545 -2.83 14.35 -11.63
CA PHE A 545 -2.00 15.32 -10.92
C PHE A 545 -2.05 16.65 -11.67
N PHE A 546 -2.68 17.64 -11.06
CA PHE A 546 -2.67 19.02 -11.51
C PHE A 546 -1.50 19.72 -10.83
N ASN A 547 -0.54 20.21 -11.61
CA ASN A 547 0.69 20.81 -11.12
C ASN A 547 0.70 22.32 -11.39
N SER A 548 1.11 23.12 -10.39
CA SER A 548 1.37 24.55 -10.55
C SER A 548 2.56 24.82 -11.45
N LEU A 549 3.57 23.94 -11.39
CA LEU A 549 4.75 23.99 -12.24
C LEU A 549 4.61 23.09 -13.46
N SER A 550 5.20 23.53 -14.56
CA SER A 550 5.38 22.72 -15.76
C SER A 550 6.84 22.71 -16.20
N LEU A 551 7.21 21.64 -16.89
CA LEU A 551 8.52 21.50 -17.52
C LEU A 551 8.35 21.48 -19.04
N ASP A 552 9.25 22.17 -19.74
CA ASP A 552 9.48 22.03 -21.17
C ASP A 552 10.94 21.68 -21.41
N ILE A 553 11.20 20.83 -22.39
CA ILE A 553 12.54 20.35 -22.68
C ILE A 553 12.85 20.63 -24.14
N GLU A 554 13.77 21.57 -24.37
CA GLU A 554 14.28 21.89 -25.70
C GLU A 554 15.47 20.99 -26.02
N GLU A 555 15.32 20.16 -27.05
CA GLU A 555 16.42 19.34 -27.57
C GLU A 555 17.36 20.19 -28.44
N THR A 556 18.64 20.18 -28.07
CA THR A 556 19.73 20.77 -28.87
C THR A 556 20.61 19.66 -29.46
N SER A 557 21.62 20.01 -30.27
CA SER A 557 22.46 18.99 -30.93
C SER A 557 23.15 18.01 -29.97
N ASN A 558 23.44 18.41 -28.72
CA ASN A 558 24.20 17.60 -27.76
C ASN A 558 23.64 17.66 -26.32
N SER A 559 22.49 18.28 -26.08
CA SER A 559 21.97 18.47 -24.72
C SER A 559 20.48 18.80 -24.71
N HIS A 560 19.87 18.68 -23.54
CA HIS A 560 18.46 18.99 -23.31
C HIS A 560 18.37 20.16 -22.34
N ILE A 561 17.82 21.28 -22.79
CA ILE A 561 17.64 22.47 -21.94
C ILE A 561 16.27 22.35 -21.28
N VAL A 562 16.24 22.41 -19.95
CA VAL A 562 15.01 22.31 -19.17
C VAL A 562 14.53 23.70 -18.78
N ASN A 563 13.31 24.04 -19.17
CA ASN A 563 12.63 25.27 -18.78
C ASN A 563 11.54 24.95 -17.75
N ILE A 564 11.54 25.69 -16.64
CA ILE A 564 10.52 25.60 -15.59
C ILE A 564 9.55 26.78 -15.77
N PHE A 565 8.26 26.49 -15.87
CA PHE A 565 7.20 27.53 -15.87
C PHE A 565 6.28 27.38 -14.67
N GLY A 566 5.49 28.41 -14.41
CA GLY A 566 4.56 28.49 -13.28
C GLY A 566 5.10 29.30 -12.11
N ILE A 567 6.38 29.67 -12.14
CA ILE A 567 7.05 30.44 -11.09
C ILE A 567 7.97 31.51 -11.69
N ASP A 568 7.92 32.73 -11.12
CA ASP A 568 8.72 33.87 -11.61
C ASP A 568 10.15 33.88 -11.06
N THR A 569 10.35 33.44 -9.81
CA THR A 569 11.64 33.37 -9.11
C THR A 569 11.64 32.27 -8.07
N TYR A 570 12.77 31.60 -7.89
CA TYR A 570 12.95 30.60 -6.84
C TYR A 570 14.36 30.64 -6.23
N ASP A 571 14.52 30.02 -5.07
CA ASP A 571 15.80 29.91 -4.39
C ASP A 571 16.62 28.76 -5.00
N GLU A 572 16.04 27.55 -5.00
CA GLU A 572 16.64 26.33 -5.54
C GLU A 572 15.61 25.46 -6.26
N ALA A 573 16.02 24.79 -7.33
CA ALA A 573 15.27 23.75 -8.03
C ALA A 573 16.03 22.41 -7.98
N LEU A 574 15.39 21.38 -7.41
CA LEU A 574 15.87 20.01 -7.43
C LEU A 574 15.19 19.24 -8.56
N LEU A 575 15.97 18.79 -9.53
CA LEU A 575 15.52 17.87 -10.57
C LEU A 575 15.85 16.43 -10.17
N ARG A 576 14.85 15.56 -10.23
CA ARG A 576 15.01 14.11 -10.10
C ARG A 576 14.67 13.45 -11.42
N ILE A 577 15.69 12.88 -12.06
CA ILE A 577 15.64 12.33 -13.42
C ILE A 577 15.71 10.82 -13.31
N TYR A 578 14.66 10.13 -13.74
CA TYR A 578 14.58 8.68 -13.70
C TYR A 578 14.51 8.09 -15.11
N ASN A 579 15.50 7.29 -15.48
CA ASN A 579 15.48 6.53 -16.73
C ASN A 579 14.67 5.24 -16.54
N THR A 580 13.49 5.14 -17.15
CA THR A 580 12.58 4.00 -16.96
C THR A 580 13.11 2.70 -17.59
N ASN A 581 14.06 2.82 -18.54
CA ASN A 581 14.74 1.70 -19.18
C ASN A 581 15.92 1.17 -18.35
N THR A 582 16.66 1.98 -17.61
CA THR A 582 17.84 1.48 -16.86
C THR A 582 17.63 1.46 -15.35
N ALA A 583 16.51 2.01 -14.88
CA ALA A 583 16.25 2.30 -13.47
C ALA A 583 17.28 3.24 -12.82
N GLU A 584 18.03 3.99 -13.64
CA GLU A 584 18.99 4.98 -13.16
C GLU A 584 18.27 6.23 -12.68
N ILE A 585 18.70 6.71 -11.52
CA ILE A 585 18.24 7.95 -10.91
C ILE A 585 19.43 8.90 -10.89
N ASP A 586 19.21 10.10 -11.40
CA ASP A 586 20.11 11.22 -11.27
C ASP A 586 19.39 12.39 -10.59
N GLU A 587 20.07 13.07 -9.67
CA GLU A 587 19.51 14.18 -8.89
C GLU A 587 20.44 15.37 -9.00
N GLN A 588 19.90 16.49 -9.47
CA GLN A 588 20.67 17.70 -9.76
C GLN A 588 19.98 18.92 -9.15
N LEU A 589 20.75 19.77 -8.48
CA LEU A 589 20.28 20.98 -7.81
C LEU A 589 20.76 22.21 -8.60
N PHE A 590 19.85 23.15 -8.84
CA PHE A 590 20.10 24.37 -9.62
C PHE A 590 19.60 25.61 -8.89
N SER A 591 20.29 26.73 -9.10
CA SER A 591 19.80 28.05 -8.68
C SER A 591 18.98 28.70 -9.80
N PHE A 592 18.10 29.66 -9.47
CA PHE A 592 17.20 30.29 -10.46
C PHE A 592 17.89 30.93 -11.68
N ASP A 593 19.08 31.51 -11.49
CA ASP A 593 19.82 32.16 -12.58
C ASP A 593 20.66 31.17 -13.43
N GLU A 594 20.64 29.87 -13.11
CA GLU A 594 21.41 28.84 -13.81
C GLU A 594 20.58 28.21 -14.94
N GLU A 595 21.20 28.06 -16.12
CA GLU A 595 20.61 27.30 -17.22
C GLU A 595 20.67 25.80 -16.89
N ILE A 596 19.53 25.13 -16.91
CA ILE A 596 19.42 23.71 -16.59
C ILE A 596 19.69 22.89 -17.85
N ILE A 597 20.87 22.25 -17.91
CA ILE A 597 21.31 21.47 -19.08
C ILE A 597 21.49 20.00 -18.68
N LEU A 598 20.72 19.11 -19.31
CA LEU A 598 20.79 17.67 -19.09
C LEU A 598 21.46 16.93 -20.25
N GLN A 599 22.18 15.87 -19.89
CA GLN A 599 22.83 14.93 -20.80
C GLN A 599 22.08 13.60 -20.75
N LEU A 600 21.02 13.47 -21.56
CA LEU A 600 20.17 12.29 -21.58
C LEU A 600 20.54 11.39 -22.76
N SER A 601 20.78 10.11 -22.49
CA SER A 601 20.90 9.09 -23.53
C SER A 601 19.52 8.72 -24.11
N PRO A 602 19.45 8.08 -25.29
CA PRO A 602 18.17 7.57 -25.81
C PRO A 602 17.43 6.70 -24.79
N GLY A 603 16.13 6.92 -24.65
CA GLY A 603 15.28 6.25 -23.67
C GLY A 603 14.13 7.13 -23.17
N THR A 604 13.31 6.57 -22.29
CA THR A 604 12.18 7.27 -21.67
C THR A 604 12.55 7.70 -20.26
N TYR A 605 12.22 8.95 -19.93
CA TYR A 605 12.55 9.58 -18.66
C TYR A 605 11.31 10.11 -17.96
N TRP A 606 11.29 9.91 -16.64
CA TRP A 606 10.42 10.63 -15.73
C TRP A 606 11.24 11.70 -15.03
N ILE A 607 10.93 12.97 -15.28
CA ILE A 607 11.68 14.10 -14.73
C ILE A 607 10.74 14.86 -13.81
N ASN A 608 11.03 14.84 -12.51
CA ASN A 608 10.33 15.63 -11.51
C ASN A 608 11.15 16.87 -11.17
N VAL A 609 10.47 17.97 -10.87
CA VAL A 609 11.07 19.16 -10.30
C VAL A 609 10.41 19.52 -8.98
N ILE A 610 11.23 19.88 -8.01
CA ILE A 610 10.81 20.51 -6.76
C ILE A 610 11.48 21.86 -6.70
N VAL A 611 10.69 22.91 -6.58
CA VAL A 611 11.19 24.28 -6.49
C VAL A 611 10.91 24.82 -5.10
N SER A 612 11.92 25.42 -4.49
CA SER A 612 11.79 26.15 -3.23
C SER A 612 11.68 27.65 -3.48
N SER A 613 10.68 28.31 -2.89
CA SER A 613 10.51 29.76 -3.01
C SER A 613 9.82 30.31 -1.77
N ASN A 614 10.40 31.34 -1.13
CA ASN A 614 9.80 32.01 0.03
C ASN A 614 9.44 31.10 1.23
N ASN A 615 10.22 30.02 1.44
CA ASN A 615 9.95 28.92 2.39
C ASN A 615 8.78 28.00 2.00
N ASP A 616 8.35 28.02 0.75
CA ASP A 616 7.31 27.17 0.18
C ASP A 616 7.93 26.24 -0.87
N PHE A 617 7.25 25.13 -1.14
CA PHE A 617 7.68 24.15 -2.14
C PHE A 617 6.59 23.96 -3.17
N GLU A 618 6.98 24.03 -4.44
CA GLU A 618 6.14 23.77 -5.59
C GLU A 618 6.68 22.57 -6.38
N PHE A 619 5.78 21.86 -7.07
CA PHE A 619 6.07 20.59 -7.71
C PHE A 619 5.58 20.59 -9.15
N GLY A 620 6.34 19.93 -10.02
CA GLY A 620 5.95 19.62 -11.39
C GLY A 620 6.69 18.39 -11.90
N GLY A 621 6.28 17.90 -13.07
CA GLY A 621 6.95 16.77 -13.69
C GLY A 621 6.54 16.55 -15.13
N ILE A 622 7.41 15.87 -15.89
CA ILE A 622 7.19 15.51 -17.28
C ILE A 622 7.69 14.09 -17.56
N GLU A 623 6.96 13.36 -18.40
CA GLU A 623 7.48 12.19 -19.09
C GLU A 623 8.07 12.62 -20.44
N TYR A 624 9.35 12.30 -20.66
CA TYR A 624 10.11 12.75 -21.81
C TYR A 624 10.79 11.59 -22.53
N GLU A 625 10.61 11.49 -23.84
CA GLU A 625 11.23 10.46 -24.67
C GLU A 625 12.38 11.06 -25.49
N VAL A 626 13.59 10.52 -25.32
CA VAL A 626 14.77 10.87 -26.12
C VAL A 626 14.90 9.87 -27.27
N THR A 627 14.67 10.34 -28.50
CA THR A 627 14.80 9.50 -29.70
C THR A 627 16.25 9.40 -30.18
N SER A 628 16.64 8.30 -30.81
CA SER A 628 18.00 8.13 -31.31
C SER A 628 18.29 8.98 -32.56
N GLY A 629 18.73 10.22 -32.38
CA GLY A 629 19.27 11.10 -33.42
C GLY A 629 20.81 11.17 -33.38
N ASN A 630 21.49 10.53 -34.34
CA ASN A 630 22.93 10.63 -34.68
C ASN A 630 24.00 10.52 -33.56
N ASN A 631 24.66 9.35 -33.50
CA ASN A 631 26.03 9.10 -33.02
C ASN A 631 26.51 9.84 -31.77
N LEU A 632 26.23 9.29 -30.59
CA LEU A 632 27.01 9.58 -29.38
C LEU A 632 28.02 8.44 -29.16
N THR A 633 29.29 8.77 -29.36
CA THR A 633 30.40 7.95 -28.90
C THR A 633 30.56 8.20 -27.40
N SER A 634 30.49 7.12 -26.62
CA SER A 634 30.71 7.14 -25.18
C SER A 634 32.12 7.65 -24.86
N THR A 635 32.24 8.76 -24.14
CA THR A 635 33.43 9.06 -23.36
C THR A 635 33.09 8.94 -21.90
N THR A 636 33.53 7.83 -21.30
CA THR A 636 33.61 7.66 -19.86
C THR A 636 34.57 8.72 -19.28
N SER A 637 34.12 9.49 -18.30
CA SER A 637 35.02 10.08 -17.32
C SER A 637 34.49 9.81 -15.93
N ASP A 638 35.17 8.89 -15.25
CA ASP A 638 35.18 8.75 -13.80
C ASP A 638 35.46 10.11 -13.15
N SER A 639 34.56 10.56 -12.28
CA SER A 639 34.92 11.37 -11.12
C SER A 639 33.97 11.05 -9.97
N SER A 640 34.39 10.06 -9.17
CA SER A 640 33.95 9.93 -7.79
C SER A 640 34.54 11.09 -6.96
N ILE A 641 33.72 11.76 -6.15
CA ILE A 641 34.05 12.30 -4.82
C ILE A 641 32.76 12.62 -4.05
N TRP A 642 32.62 11.90 -2.93
CA TRP A 642 31.81 12.04 -1.71
C TRP A 642 31.07 13.36 -1.42
N LEU A 643 29.80 13.26 -1.00
CA LEU A 643 29.29 13.95 0.20
C LEU A 643 28.05 13.27 0.82
N TYR A 644 27.84 13.57 2.10
CA TYR A 644 27.11 12.82 3.12
C TYR A 644 25.58 12.79 2.96
N SER A 645 24.99 11.65 3.30
CA SER A 645 23.69 11.45 3.96
C SER A 645 22.58 12.47 3.66
N ILE A 646 21.78 12.24 2.62
CA ILE A 646 20.45 12.84 2.49
C ILE A 646 19.42 11.74 2.17
N ILE A 647 18.68 11.34 3.20
CA ILE A 647 17.38 10.64 3.21
C ILE A 647 16.55 11.46 4.21
N PRO A 648 15.21 11.70 4.10
CA PRO A 648 14.23 11.57 3.01
C PRO A 648 13.50 12.93 2.78
N ILE A 649 13.87 13.72 1.77
CA ILE A 649 13.26 15.04 1.57
C ILE A 649 11.87 14.92 0.93
N LEU A 650 11.67 14.06 -0.08
CA LEU A 650 10.38 13.95 -0.78
C LEU A 650 9.20 13.52 0.13
N ALA A 651 9.42 12.55 1.03
CA ALA A 651 8.40 12.10 1.98
C ALA A 651 8.11 13.15 3.08
N ILE A 652 9.13 13.89 3.53
CA ILE A 652 8.96 15.01 4.45
C ILE A 652 8.27 16.18 3.76
N LEU A 653 8.51 16.41 2.47
CA LEU A 653 7.93 17.50 1.69
C LEU A 653 6.47 17.24 1.30
N ILE A 654 6.12 16.00 0.92
CA ILE A 654 4.71 15.59 0.75
C ILE A 654 3.99 15.69 2.10
N LEU A 655 4.61 15.23 3.19
CA LEU A 655 4.06 15.37 4.54
C LEU A 655 3.92 16.86 4.94
N MET A 656 4.87 17.72 4.63
CA MET A 656 4.81 19.17 4.90
C MET A 656 3.75 19.86 4.05
N TYR A 657 3.58 19.47 2.79
CA TYR A 657 2.52 19.98 1.91
C TYR A 657 1.13 19.62 2.46
N TYR A 658 0.91 18.37 2.89
CA TYR A 658 -0.35 17.97 3.55
C TYR A 658 -0.55 18.64 4.91
N ILE A 659 0.50 18.75 5.74
CA ILE A 659 0.46 19.47 7.03
C ILE A 659 0.12 20.96 6.81
N ARG A 660 0.59 21.58 5.73
CA ARG A 660 0.36 23.00 5.46
C ARG A 660 -1.06 23.28 4.96
N LYS A 661 -1.65 22.34 4.21
CA LYS A 661 -3.08 22.39 3.83
C LYS A 661 -4.02 22.16 5.02
N LEU A 662 -3.54 21.52 6.09
CA LEU A 662 -4.23 21.38 7.39
C LEU A 662 -4.07 22.60 8.31
N LEU A 663 -3.12 23.51 8.02
CA LEU A 663 -2.82 24.70 8.84
C LEU A 663 -3.41 26.01 8.29
N LEU A 664 -4.12 25.95 7.16
CA LEU A 664 -4.96 27.02 6.58
C LEU A 664 -6.43 26.60 6.63
#